data_AF-A0AB34G0L9-F1
#
_entry.id   AF-A0AB34G0L9-F1
#
_cell.length_a   1.000
_cell.length_b   1.000
_cell.length_c   1.000
_cell.angle_alpha   90.00
_cell.angle_beta   90.00
_cell.angle_gamma   90.00
#
_symmetry.space_group_name_H-M   'P 1'
#
loop_
_entity.id
_entity.type
_entity.pdbx_description
1 polymer ?
#
loop_
_entity_poly.entity_id
_entity_poly.type
_entity_poly.pdbx_seq_one_letter_code
_entity_poly.pdbx_strand_id
1 'polypeptide(L)'
;MKPPPPVPSKTPGLKLKNKIWRAINRLFSPSNRDWEDVLVDPYLLLNMAFGTWYQLVDEKAWEVLDLARASEKTVFEEAAALEGRAFASLTINYHHIHAVAKEALHMIEGVDAVLRSLASATQAHAEMDARDTTVWKAAHDALQHRAEMFFSTRLRLASIDQRLKNCINLAFNIRTMRDSMVMREDSYVMKSLAVLGMVFLPISTVSSIFGTQFFGTASGADASSEGSSSSSKPSTFVTEQFWIFWSIVLPIMIGLLLGWALWIKRSITMASFSLKSLSLALCTLLPAATVAQCKPLPRPTVAIDSGAVAGTATAVVLSPPSSSSTSTSTSSAAATVVVDKFLGIPYGAPPVRFAPPQPAPAWHGTYDASRFTATCVQKFDGPPAARNLTIGLFNTPPPPGDEAEDCLSVNVWTPRGASAGSKAVLLWFFGGGFSFGSGALPLHDGTLLAAEQDVVVVTFNYRTNVFGFPGDASIPLGERNLGFLDQRLALDAGGGSVDALLGAPPKGGLPFAGAIMQSGQSSILVPNNDTAVSWAKLAAKLGCPPRGAVECLRKVPARKIKDTAERERLTFSPQPDGVTWAPKERLDRINSAQPGNSSFARVPILIGSTTDEGRTFMVGQNDTAKVLGFVPKKMAEQILAAYPIGSPGIRTPNDQVTAIYGDMSFHCPAKVVAEDSAAAGIPTWRYVYNASFPNARFFPGSAYHSTEIAMVFGTYPREGATGPQEALSRAMRTAWADFAKDPSKGPGGGKQPQAPDVVVFGNGDAAEVKTVKPEVVDKRCALFKPIIDQLTGVKPGPSRH
;
A
#
# COMPACT_ATOMS: atom_id res chain seq x y z
N MET A 1 46.99 -28.56 -7.86
CA MET A 1 46.06 -28.19 -8.97
C MET A 1 46.76 -27.15 -9.85
N LYS A 2 46.53 -27.12 -11.17
CA LYS A 2 47.05 -26.04 -12.04
C LYS A 2 46.20 -24.77 -11.85
N PRO A 3 46.76 -23.55 -12.04
CA PRO A 3 45.94 -22.35 -12.21
C PRO A 3 45.08 -22.47 -13.49
N PRO A 4 43.94 -21.76 -13.56
CA PRO A 4 43.11 -21.72 -14.76
C PRO A 4 43.88 -21.09 -15.95
N PRO A 5 43.55 -21.46 -17.19
CA PRO A 5 44.17 -20.84 -18.37
C PRO A 5 43.80 -19.35 -18.46
N PRO A 6 44.69 -18.49 -19.00
CA PRO A 6 44.41 -17.08 -19.17
C PRO A 6 43.25 -16.88 -20.16
N VAL A 7 42.22 -16.15 -19.73
CA VAL A 7 41.09 -15.78 -20.59
C VAL A 7 41.60 -14.87 -21.72
N PRO A 8 41.35 -15.19 -23.00
CA PRO A 8 41.86 -14.39 -24.11
C PRO A 8 41.17 -13.01 -24.14
N SER A 9 41.93 -11.96 -23.81
CA SER A 9 41.46 -10.59 -23.64
C SER A 9 41.12 -9.89 -24.96
N LYS A 10 40.04 -10.33 -25.61
CA LYS A 10 39.39 -9.65 -26.74
C LYS A 10 38.71 -8.35 -26.27
N THR A 11 39.50 -7.36 -25.90
CA THR A 11 39.07 -6.05 -25.39
C THR A 11 38.03 -5.39 -26.30
N PRO A 12 36.80 -5.12 -25.81
CA PRO A 12 35.74 -4.53 -26.64
C PRO A 12 36.14 -3.19 -27.26
N GLY A 13 36.92 -2.37 -26.54
CA GLY A 13 37.45 -1.10 -27.04
C GLY A 13 38.29 -1.24 -28.32
N LEU A 14 39.02 -2.35 -28.51
CA LEU A 14 39.80 -2.59 -29.73
C LEU A 14 38.89 -2.89 -30.93
N LYS A 15 37.83 -3.68 -30.73
CA LYS A 15 36.77 -3.91 -31.73
C LYS A 15 36.02 -2.61 -32.06
N LEU A 16 35.68 -1.80 -31.06
CA LEU A 16 34.97 -0.53 -31.24
C LEU A 16 35.82 0.46 -32.03
N LYS A 17 37.08 0.67 -31.63
CA LYS A 17 38.06 1.49 -32.36
C LYS A 17 38.18 1.02 -33.81
N ASN A 18 38.23 -0.29 -34.05
CA ASN A 18 38.31 -0.86 -35.40
C ASN A 18 36.98 -0.83 -36.18
N LYS A 19 35.79 -0.71 -35.56
CA LYS A 19 34.53 -0.41 -36.28
C LYS A 19 34.50 1.07 -36.67
N ILE A 20 34.75 1.98 -35.72
CA ILE A 20 34.75 3.45 -35.93
C ILE A 20 35.81 3.88 -36.97
N TRP A 21 37.05 3.40 -36.86
CA TRP A 21 38.13 3.71 -37.80
C TRP A 21 37.82 3.27 -39.24
N ARG A 22 37.08 2.17 -39.42
CA ARG A 22 36.61 1.73 -40.75
C ARG A 22 35.44 2.55 -41.29
N ALA A 23 34.63 3.19 -40.44
CA ALA A 23 33.64 4.16 -40.88
C ALA A 23 34.32 5.47 -41.33
N ILE A 24 35.21 6.00 -40.49
CA ILE A 24 36.00 7.21 -40.77
C ILE A 24 36.83 7.06 -42.07
N ASN A 25 37.53 5.94 -42.25
CA ASN A 25 38.33 5.71 -43.46
C ASN A 25 37.50 5.45 -44.73
N ARG A 26 36.18 5.24 -44.62
CA ARG A 26 35.25 5.21 -45.78
C ARG A 26 34.75 6.60 -46.15
N LEU A 27 34.60 7.49 -45.16
CA LEU A 27 34.28 8.90 -45.38
C LEU A 27 35.40 9.60 -46.15
N PHE A 28 36.65 9.44 -45.70
CA PHE A 28 37.85 10.02 -46.31
C PHE A 28 38.46 9.13 -47.41
N SER A 29 37.64 8.39 -48.15
CA SER A 29 38.10 7.56 -49.26
C SER A 29 38.28 8.41 -50.53
N PRO A 30 39.39 8.30 -51.30
CA PRO A 30 39.60 9.14 -52.50
C PRO A 30 38.55 9.00 -53.60
N SER A 31 37.74 7.93 -53.58
CA SER A 31 36.63 7.70 -54.50
C SER A 31 35.28 8.17 -53.97
N ASN A 32 35.23 8.87 -52.84
CA ASN A 32 34.00 9.30 -52.17
C ASN A 32 34.04 10.78 -51.76
N ARG A 33 32.90 11.47 -51.85
CA ARG A 33 32.75 12.89 -51.48
C ARG A 33 31.91 13.13 -50.22
N ASP A 34 31.42 12.09 -49.54
CA ASP A 34 30.64 12.19 -48.28
C ASP A 34 31.32 13.02 -47.16
N TRP A 35 32.63 13.27 -47.25
CA TRP A 35 33.34 14.17 -46.33
C TRP A 35 33.01 15.66 -46.55
N GLU A 36 32.55 16.05 -47.74
CA GLU A 36 32.10 17.42 -48.07
C GLU A 36 30.82 17.73 -47.27
N ASP A 37 29.88 16.79 -47.19
CA ASP A 37 28.66 16.91 -46.35
C ASP A 37 29.00 17.04 -44.86
N VAL A 38 30.07 16.41 -44.37
CA VAL A 38 30.53 16.53 -42.97
C VAL A 38 31.13 17.90 -42.64
N LEU A 39 31.58 18.66 -43.66
CA LEU A 39 31.94 20.08 -43.48
C LEU A 39 30.72 21.01 -43.50
N VAL A 40 29.61 20.59 -44.11
CA VAL A 40 28.31 21.28 -44.03
C VAL A 40 27.64 21.00 -42.69
N ASP A 41 27.69 19.75 -42.22
CA ASP A 41 27.04 19.30 -40.98
C ASP A 41 27.91 18.33 -40.16
N PRO A 42 28.49 18.76 -39.01
CA PRO A 42 29.31 17.91 -38.17
C PRO A 42 28.51 16.86 -37.38
N TYR A 43 27.18 16.96 -37.26
CA TYR A 43 26.36 15.97 -36.54
C TYR A 43 26.27 14.64 -37.28
N LEU A 44 26.61 14.60 -38.57
CA LEU A 44 26.81 13.36 -39.33
C LEU A 44 27.88 12.44 -38.67
N LEU A 45 28.97 13.00 -38.12
CA LEU A 45 29.97 12.23 -37.37
C LEU A 45 29.38 11.65 -36.07
N LEU A 46 28.50 12.38 -35.40
CA LEU A 46 27.83 11.95 -34.18
C LEU A 46 26.81 10.83 -34.46
N ASN A 47 26.06 10.91 -35.57
CA ASN A 47 25.25 9.81 -36.09
C ASN A 47 26.09 8.56 -36.41
N MET A 48 27.28 8.70 -36.99
CA MET A 48 28.19 7.56 -37.25
C MET A 48 28.72 6.92 -35.96
N ALA A 49 29.02 7.73 -34.94
CA ALA A 49 29.41 7.25 -33.61
C ALA A 49 28.26 6.49 -32.94
N PHE A 50 27.06 7.10 -32.86
CA PHE A 50 25.87 6.44 -32.29
C PHE A 50 25.42 5.21 -33.09
N GLY A 51 25.51 5.22 -34.42
CA GLY A 51 25.23 4.05 -35.25
C GLY A 51 26.20 2.88 -35.00
N THR A 52 27.47 3.17 -34.73
CA THR A 52 28.45 2.15 -34.37
C THR A 52 28.24 1.63 -32.94
N TRP A 53 27.86 2.52 -32.02
CA TRP A 53 27.52 2.15 -30.64
C TRP A 53 26.23 1.32 -30.58
N TYR A 54 25.21 1.68 -31.36
CA TYR A 54 23.95 0.94 -31.50
C TYR A 54 24.20 -0.51 -31.88
N GLN A 55 25.01 -0.76 -32.92
CA GLN A 55 25.35 -2.12 -33.34
C GLN A 55 25.96 -2.94 -32.20
N LEU A 56 26.81 -2.34 -31.36
CA LEU A 56 27.42 -3.04 -30.22
C LEU A 56 26.40 -3.29 -29.09
N VAL A 57 25.53 -2.33 -28.80
CA VAL A 57 24.53 -2.44 -27.73
C VAL A 57 23.41 -3.42 -28.09
N ASP A 58 22.98 -3.45 -29.35
CA ASP A 58 22.02 -4.46 -29.83
C ASP A 58 22.66 -5.86 -29.87
N GLU A 59 23.90 -5.99 -30.37
CA GLU A 59 24.73 -7.21 -30.31
C GLU A 59 24.81 -7.77 -28.87
N LYS A 60 24.95 -6.91 -27.85
CA LYS A 60 24.93 -7.32 -26.43
C LYS A 60 23.54 -7.54 -25.83
N ALA A 61 22.51 -6.82 -26.28
CA ALA A 61 21.14 -7.08 -25.87
C ALA A 61 20.65 -8.48 -26.29
N TRP A 62 21.13 -8.98 -27.44
CA TRP A 62 20.89 -10.38 -27.85
C TRP A 62 21.68 -11.38 -26.99
N GLU A 63 22.97 -11.14 -26.73
CA GLU A 63 23.76 -12.02 -25.83
C GLU A 63 23.12 -12.15 -24.43
N VAL A 64 22.62 -11.04 -23.86
CA VAL A 64 21.94 -11.05 -22.54
C VAL A 64 20.55 -11.71 -22.62
N LEU A 65 19.84 -11.61 -23.75
CA LEU A 65 18.61 -12.38 -23.96
C LEU A 65 18.87 -13.89 -23.94
N ASP A 66 19.97 -14.35 -24.55
CA ASP A 66 20.29 -15.78 -24.62
C ASP A 66 20.80 -16.34 -23.28
N LEU A 67 21.53 -15.54 -22.50
CA LEU A 67 21.85 -15.86 -21.09
C LEU A 67 20.58 -15.91 -20.21
N ALA A 68 19.63 -15.01 -20.44
CA ALA A 68 18.34 -15.01 -19.74
C ALA A 68 17.49 -16.23 -20.13
N ARG A 69 17.42 -16.59 -21.41
CA ARG A 69 16.77 -17.80 -21.92
C ARG A 69 17.37 -19.09 -21.34
N ALA A 70 18.70 -19.15 -21.22
CA ALA A 70 19.37 -20.30 -20.60
C ALA A 70 18.99 -20.44 -19.12
N SER A 71 19.01 -19.32 -18.38
CA SER A 71 18.60 -19.26 -16.97
C SER A 71 17.13 -19.65 -16.77
N GLU A 72 16.25 -19.09 -17.59
CA GLU A 72 14.80 -19.35 -17.63
C GLU A 72 14.50 -20.82 -17.94
N LYS A 73 15.18 -21.40 -18.94
CA LYS A 73 15.06 -22.83 -19.27
C LYS A 73 15.42 -23.70 -18.08
N THR A 74 16.56 -23.46 -17.43
CA THR A 74 16.95 -24.23 -16.24
C THR A 74 15.88 -24.13 -15.15
N VAL A 75 15.40 -22.94 -14.79
CA VAL A 75 14.37 -22.80 -13.75
C VAL A 75 13.07 -23.55 -14.10
N PHE A 76 12.68 -23.61 -15.38
CA PHE A 76 11.52 -24.41 -15.81
C PHE A 76 11.78 -25.92 -15.84
N GLU A 77 12.99 -26.37 -16.19
CA GLU A 77 13.38 -27.78 -16.10
C GLU A 77 13.36 -28.26 -14.64
N GLU A 78 13.86 -27.45 -13.70
CA GLU A 78 13.79 -27.72 -12.25
C GLU A 78 12.34 -27.68 -11.72
N ALA A 79 11.48 -26.80 -12.27
CA ALA A 79 10.07 -26.73 -11.91
C ALA A 79 9.30 -28.00 -12.32
N ALA A 80 9.55 -28.51 -13.53
CA ALA A 80 8.97 -29.77 -14.01
C ALA A 80 9.54 -30.98 -13.24
N ALA A 81 10.81 -30.94 -12.83
CA ALA A 81 11.43 -31.99 -12.04
C ALA A 81 10.75 -32.21 -10.67
N LEU A 82 10.11 -31.19 -10.09
CA LEU A 82 9.33 -31.32 -8.84
C LEU A 82 8.06 -32.19 -8.97
N GLU A 83 7.49 -32.34 -10.17
CA GLU A 83 6.33 -33.21 -10.38
C GLU A 83 6.75 -34.71 -10.43
N GLY A 84 8.00 -34.97 -10.78
CA GLY A 84 8.62 -36.30 -10.68
C GLY A 84 9.18 -36.56 -9.28
N ARG A 85 9.07 -37.80 -8.79
CA ARG A 85 9.66 -38.20 -7.48
C ARG A 85 11.20 -38.37 -7.51
N ALA A 86 11.88 -37.67 -8.43
CA ALA A 86 13.31 -37.82 -8.67
C ALA A 86 14.12 -36.85 -7.78
N PHE A 87 14.52 -37.31 -6.59
CA PHE A 87 15.43 -36.59 -5.68
C PHE A 87 16.88 -36.54 -6.22
N ALA A 88 17.06 -35.92 -7.40
CA ALA A 88 18.36 -35.61 -7.95
C ALA A 88 18.97 -34.36 -7.29
N SER A 89 20.28 -34.15 -7.47
CA SER A 89 21.04 -33.04 -6.88
C SER A 89 20.80 -31.70 -7.58
N LEU A 90 19.56 -31.19 -7.52
CA LEU A 90 19.16 -29.90 -8.10
C LEU A 90 19.87 -28.72 -7.44
N THR A 91 20.42 -27.82 -8.27
CA THR A 91 21.22 -26.65 -7.85
C THR A 91 20.99 -25.43 -8.76
N ILE A 92 19.82 -24.79 -8.63
CA ILE A 92 19.54 -23.49 -9.27
C ILE A 92 20.65 -22.48 -8.90
N ASN A 93 21.36 -21.97 -9.90
CA ASN A 93 22.47 -21.05 -9.70
C ASN A 93 21.97 -19.59 -9.58
N TYR A 94 21.41 -19.24 -8.41
CA TYR A 94 20.95 -17.89 -8.08
C TYR A 94 21.97 -16.79 -8.39
N HIS A 95 23.26 -17.05 -8.16
CA HIS A 95 24.32 -16.08 -8.45
C HIS A 95 24.43 -15.79 -9.97
N HIS A 96 24.26 -16.80 -10.83
CA HIS A 96 24.22 -16.59 -12.27
C HIS A 96 22.99 -15.78 -12.68
N ILE A 97 21.79 -16.14 -12.19
CA ILE A 97 20.53 -15.44 -12.54
C ILE A 97 20.59 -13.97 -12.10
N HIS A 98 21.06 -13.69 -10.87
CA HIS A 98 21.24 -12.32 -10.38
C HIS A 98 22.33 -11.55 -11.15
N ALA A 99 23.41 -12.19 -11.57
CA ALA A 99 24.42 -11.55 -12.42
C ALA A 99 23.85 -11.16 -13.79
N VAL A 100 23.11 -12.04 -14.46
CA VAL A 100 22.47 -11.75 -15.75
C VAL A 100 21.42 -10.63 -15.61
N ALA A 101 20.65 -10.61 -14.53
CA ALA A 101 19.71 -9.52 -14.22
C ALA A 101 20.44 -8.18 -13.99
N LYS A 102 21.59 -8.20 -13.32
CA LYS A 102 22.40 -7.00 -13.09
C LYS A 102 22.97 -6.43 -14.39
N GLU A 103 23.49 -7.27 -15.28
CA GLU A 103 24.00 -6.80 -16.59
C GLU A 103 22.87 -6.33 -17.53
N ALA A 104 21.68 -6.93 -17.45
CA ALA A 104 20.50 -6.39 -18.13
C ALA A 104 20.14 -4.97 -17.63
N LEU A 105 20.24 -4.72 -16.32
CA LEU A 105 20.02 -3.41 -15.71
C LEU A 105 21.10 -2.39 -16.09
N HIS A 106 22.39 -2.75 -16.06
CA HIS A 106 23.48 -1.87 -16.50
C HIS A 106 23.30 -1.44 -17.97
N MET A 107 22.86 -2.35 -18.86
CA MET A 107 22.59 -2.00 -20.26
C MET A 107 21.32 -1.17 -20.43
N ILE A 108 20.31 -1.34 -19.58
CA ILE A 108 19.15 -0.43 -19.48
C ILE A 108 19.62 0.99 -19.17
N GLU A 109 20.44 1.16 -18.13
CA GLU A 109 20.97 2.46 -17.69
C GLU A 109 21.85 3.09 -18.78
N GLY A 110 22.70 2.28 -19.43
CA GLY A 110 23.52 2.70 -20.56
C GLY A 110 22.71 3.16 -21.78
N VAL A 111 21.63 2.46 -22.13
CA VAL A 111 20.73 2.88 -23.21
C VAL A 111 19.95 4.14 -22.83
N ASP A 112 19.47 4.27 -21.60
CA ASP A 112 18.79 5.49 -21.14
C ASP A 112 19.72 6.71 -21.12
N ALA A 113 21.00 6.52 -20.82
CA ALA A 113 22.02 7.57 -20.96
C ALA A 113 22.23 7.95 -22.44
N VAL A 114 22.36 6.98 -23.35
CA VAL A 114 22.50 7.22 -24.79
C VAL A 114 21.27 7.92 -25.37
N LEU A 115 20.06 7.53 -24.98
CA LEU A 115 18.82 8.18 -25.42
C LEU A 115 18.75 9.64 -24.98
N ARG A 116 19.20 9.97 -23.76
CA ARG A 116 19.32 11.36 -23.28
C ARG A 116 20.37 12.14 -24.08
N SER A 117 21.51 11.53 -24.39
CA SER A 117 22.54 12.15 -25.24
C SER A 117 22.06 12.40 -26.67
N LEU A 118 21.32 11.46 -27.27
CA LEU A 118 20.70 11.60 -28.58
C LEU A 118 19.60 12.67 -28.59
N ALA A 119 18.74 12.71 -27.57
CA ALA A 119 17.71 13.75 -27.45
C ALA A 119 18.34 15.14 -27.33
N SER A 120 19.35 15.30 -26.46
CA SER A 120 20.11 16.55 -26.30
C SER A 120 20.81 16.97 -27.61
N ALA A 121 21.46 16.03 -28.31
CA ALA A 121 22.08 16.29 -29.60
C ALA A 121 21.06 16.68 -30.69
N THR A 122 19.89 16.02 -30.72
CA THR A 122 18.83 16.33 -31.70
C THR A 122 18.19 17.69 -31.43
N GLN A 123 18.03 18.08 -30.15
CA GLN A 123 17.59 19.41 -29.76
C GLN A 123 18.63 20.48 -30.12
N ALA A 124 19.91 20.29 -29.75
CA ALA A 124 20.98 21.23 -30.11
C ALA A 124 21.12 21.37 -31.63
N HIS A 125 20.86 20.29 -32.39
CA HIS A 125 20.82 20.32 -33.85
C HIS A 125 19.59 21.06 -34.42
N ALA A 126 18.45 21.06 -33.72
CA ALA A 126 17.27 21.86 -34.05
C ALA A 126 17.44 23.36 -33.74
N GLU A 127 18.28 23.70 -32.75
CA GLU A 127 18.56 25.07 -32.30
C GLU A 127 19.67 25.77 -33.10
N MET A 128 20.38 25.05 -33.98
CA MET A 128 21.35 25.64 -34.89
C MET A 128 20.68 26.34 -36.08
N ASP A 129 21.03 27.61 -36.30
CA ASP A 129 20.54 28.43 -37.43
C ASP A 129 21.21 28.02 -38.76
N ALA A 130 20.79 26.86 -39.27
CA ALA A 130 21.35 26.17 -40.43
C ALA A 130 20.28 25.93 -41.52
N ARG A 131 19.89 27.02 -42.17
CA ARG A 131 19.41 27.18 -43.56
C ARG A 131 19.01 25.91 -44.32
N ASP A 132 17.83 26.00 -44.96
CA ASP A 132 17.11 25.03 -45.78
C ASP A 132 17.95 24.19 -46.79
N THR A 133 18.74 23.26 -46.26
CA THR A 133 19.66 22.39 -47.01
C THR A 133 19.26 20.93 -46.88
N THR A 134 19.52 20.13 -47.91
CA THR A 134 19.24 18.69 -47.92
C THR A 134 20.09 17.92 -46.90
N VAL A 135 21.33 18.35 -46.69
CA VAL A 135 22.28 17.72 -45.76
C VAL A 135 21.79 17.81 -44.31
N TRP A 136 21.41 19.01 -43.84
CA TRP A 136 20.90 19.23 -42.48
C TRP A 136 19.66 18.37 -42.19
N LYS A 137 18.72 18.29 -43.14
CA LYS A 137 17.51 17.45 -43.00
C LYS A 137 17.87 15.97 -42.88
N ALA A 138 18.76 15.48 -43.75
CA ALA A 138 19.23 14.10 -43.71
C ALA A 138 19.98 13.76 -42.41
N ALA A 139 20.78 14.69 -41.87
CA ALA A 139 21.45 14.52 -40.58
C ALA A 139 20.45 14.52 -39.41
N HIS A 140 19.48 15.43 -39.41
CA HIS A 140 18.46 15.53 -38.38
C HIS A 140 17.57 14.27 -38.34
N ASP A 141 17.05 13.84 -39.49
CA ASP A 141 16.24 12.62 -39.64
C ASP A 141 17.05 11.37 -39.22
N ALA A 142 18.34 11.33 -39.54
CA ALA A 142 19.21 10.22 -39.13
C ALA A 142 19.43 10.18 -37.60
N LEU A 143 19.57 11.33 -36.92
CA LEU A 143 19.63 11.37 -35.45
C LEU A 143 18.34 10.88 -34.80
N GLN A 144 17.17 11.34 -35.29
CA GLN A 144 15.87 10.85 -34.83
C GLN A 144 15.73 9.33 -35.04
N HIS A 145 16.13 8.82 -36.21
CA HIS A 145 16.15 7.38 -36.49
C HIS A 145 17.09 6.61 -35.55
N ARG A 146 18.24 7.17 -35.12
CA ARG A 146 19.08 6.53 -34.09
C ARG A 146 18.37 6.45 -32.74
N ALA A 147 17.63 7.50 -32.33
CA ALA A 147 16.88 7.49 -31.08
C ALA A 147 15.83 6.36 -31.06
N GLU A 148 15.04 6.22 -32.12
CA GLU A 148 14.05 5.14 -32.26
C GLU A 148 14.68 3.73 -32.23
N MET A 149 15.84 3.57 -32.89
CA MET A 149 16.56 2.29 -32.87
C MET A 149 17.03 1.92 -31.45
N PHE A 150 17.65 2.85 -30.72
CA PHE A 150 18.01 2.62 -29.31
C PHE A 150 16.78 2.40 -28.41
N PHE A 151 15.66 3.07 -28.68
CA PHE A 151 14.41 2.87 -27.96
C PHE A 151 13.83 1.46 -28.17
N SER A 152 13.94 0.90 -29.38
CA SER A 152 13.59 -0.51 -29.65
C SER A 152 14.43 -1.48 -28.81
N THR A 153 15.76 -1.27 -28.73
CA THR A 153 16.63 -2.10 -27.86
C THR A 153 16.30 -1.91 -26.38
N ARG A 154 15.92 -0.70 -25.95
CA ARG A 154 15.47 -0.41 -24.57
C ARG A 154 14.22 -1.20 -24.18
N LEU A 155 13.24 -1.29 -25.07
CA LEU A 155 12.03 -2.09 -24.88
C LEU A 155 12.34 -3.59 -24.79
N ARG A 156 13.28 -4.09 -25.62
CA ARG A 156 13.73 -5.49 -25.55
C ARG A 156 14.39 -5.81 -24.21
N LEU A 157 15.23 -4.90 -23.70
CA LEU A 157 15.88 -5.06 -22.39
C LEU A 157 14.88 -5.00 -21.22
N ALA A 158 13.87 -4.13 -21.29
CA ALA A 158 12.79 -4.12 -20.29
C ALA A 158 12.00 -5.45 -20.24
N SER A 159 11.78 -6.09 -21.39
CA SER A 159 11.17 -7.43 -21.46
C SER A 159 12.06 -8.51 -20.82
N ILE A 160 13.39 -8.41 -20.98
CA ILE A 160 14.36 -9.34 -20.38
C ILE A 160 14.40 -9.19 -18.86
N ASP A 161 14.46 -7.95 -18.35
CA ASP A 161 14.39 -7.65 -16.90
C ASP A 161 13.12 -8.23 -16.26
N GLN A 162 11.94 -8.04 -16.86
CA GLN A 162 10.69 -8.59 -16.32
C GLN A 162 10.68 -10.13 -16.33
N ARG A 163 11.26 -10.79 -17.34
CA ARG A 163 11.39 -12.25 -17.38
C ARG A 163 12.34 -12.77 -16.32
N LEU A 164 13.48 -12.11 -16.11
CA LEU A 164 14.44 -12.48 -15.07
C LEU A 164 13.83 -12.33 -13.66
N LYS A 165 13.07 -11.25 -13.40
CA LYS A 165 12.28 -11.10 -12.16
C LYS A 165 11.31 -12.26 -11.94
N ASN A 166 10.56 -12.67 -12.98
CA ASN A 166 9.67 -13.82 -12.90
C ASN A 166 10.44 -15.13 -12.60
N CYS A 167 11.61 -15.33 -13.22
CA CYS A 167 12.47 -16.50 -12.99
C CYS A 167 13.04 -16.55 -11.56
N ILE A 168 13.46 -15.40 -11.01
CA ILE A 168 13.96 -15.28 -9.63
C ILE A 168 12.85 -15.65 -8.63
N ASN A 169 11.64 -15.14 -8.83
CA ASN A 169 10.48 -15.46 -7.98
C ASN A 169 10.10 -16.95 -8.06
N LEU A 170 10.09 -17.54 -9.26
CA LEU A 170 9.82 -18.97 -9.44
C LEU A 170 10.91 -19.85 -8.78
N ALA A 171 12.19 -19.51 -8.96
CA ALA A 171 13.30 -20.19 -8.31
C ALA A 171 13.18 -20.14 -6.77
N PHE A 172 12.90 -18.96 -6.20
CA PHE A 172 12.69 -18.80 -4.76
C PHE A 172 11.57 -19.73 -4.25
N ASN A 173 10.42 -19.73 -4.91
CA ASN A 173 9.29 -20.60 -4.55
C ASN A 173 9.65 -22.09 -4.62
N ILE A 174 10.37 -22.53 -5.66
CA ILE A 174 10.90 -23.91 -5.78
C ILE A 174 11.75 -24.29 -4.57
N ARG A 175 12.63 -23.38 -4.12
CA ARG A 175 13.45 -23.59 -2.93
C ARG A 175 12.64 -23.62 -1.64
N THR A 176 11.73 -22.67 -1.42
CA THR A 176 10.88 -22.66 -0.22
C THR A 176 10.03 -23.93 -0.11
N MET A 177 9.53 -24.46 -1.22
CA MET A 177 8.84 -25.75 -1.25
C MET A 177 9.76 -26.91 -0.86
N ARG A 178 10.99 -26.97 -1.41
CA ARG A 178 11.98 -28.01 -1.07
C ARG A 178 12.37 -27.96 0.40
N ASP A 179 12.70 -26.79 0.93
CA ASP A 179 13.11 -26.60 2.32
C ASP A 179 11.96 -26.99 3.29
N SER A 180 10.70 -26.72 2.90
CA SER A 180 9.50 -27.18 3.61
C SER A 180 9.28 -28.70 3.57
N MET A 181 9.69 -29.37 2.49
CA MET A 181 9.62 -30.84 2.38
C MET A 181 10.69 -31.52 3.24
N VAL A 182 11.92 -30.99 3.27
CA VAL A 182 13.02 -31.52 4.12
C VAL A 182 12.64 -31.42 5.61
N MET A 183 12.17 -30.26 6.07
CA MET A 183 11.69 -30.11 7.47
C MET A 183 10.53 -31.05 7.83
N ARG A 184 9.72 -31.45 6.84
CA ARG A 184 8.65 -32.43 7.03
C ARG A 184 9.19 -33.85 7.19
N GLU A 185 10.27 -34.20 6.50
CA GLU A 185 10.97 -35.48 6.64
C GLU A 185 11.67 -35.59 8.01
N ASP A 186 12.41 -34.56 8.43
CA ASP A 186 12.99 -34.46 9.77
C ASP A 186 11.93 -34.60 10.88
N SER A 187 10.73 -34.04 10.68
CA SER A 187 9.60 -34.19 11.59
C SER A 187 9.10 -35.64 11.71
N TYR A 188 9.19 -36.45 10.65
CA TYR A 188 8.88 -37.88 10.72
C TYR A 188 10.01 -38.68 11.40
N VAL A 189 11.28 -38.31 11.21
CA VAL A 189 12.41 -38.92 11.94
C VAL A 189 12.28 -38.68 13.44
N MET A 190 12.02 -37.44 13.87
CA MET A 190 11.79 -37.10 15.28
C MET A 190 10.59 -37.85 15.90
N LYS A 191 9.48 -38.00 15.16
CA LYS A 191 8.34 -38.82 15.62
C LYS A 191 8.70 -40.30 15.73
N SER A 192 9.50 -40.82 14.81
CA SER A 192 9.97 -42.21 14.83
C SER A 192 10.88 -42.48 16.03
N LEU A 193 11.79 -41.54 16.34
CA LEU A 193 12.63 -41.58 17.55
C LEU A 193 11.80 -41.47 18.84
N ALA A 194 10.74 -40.66 18.86
CA ALA A 194 9.85 -40.57 20.02
C ALA A 194 9.05 -41.87 20.26
N VAL A 195 8.57 -42.53 19.19
CA VAL A 195 7.92 -43.85 19.27
C VAL A 195 8.92 -44.94 19.69
N LEU A 196 10.14 -44.92 19.13
CA LEU A 196 11.21 -45.84 19.53
C LEU A 196 11.55 -45.66 21.02
N GLY A 197 11.64 -44.41 21.49
CA GLY A 197 11.80 -44.08 22.91
C GLY A 197 10.66 -44.62 23.77
N MET A 198 9.40 -44.42 23.38
CA MET A 198 8.23 -44.95 24.10
C MET A 198 8.19 -46.48 24.19
N VAL A 199 8.71 -47.20 23.19
CA VAL A 199 8.76 -48.67 23.18
C VAL A 199 9.96 -49.19 23.96
N PHE A 200 11.15 -48.59 23.77
CA PHE A 200 12.39 -49.12 24.35
C PHE A 200 12.67 -48.65 25.78
N LEU A 201 12.18 -47.48 26.24
CA LEU A 201 12.35 -47.04 27.64
C LEU A 201 11.73 -48.00 28.66
N PRO A 202 10.47 -48.47 28.51
CA PRO A 202 9.90 -49.45 29.42
C PRO A 202 10.69 -50.77 29.42
N ILE A 203 11.11 -51.24 28.24
CA ILE A 203 11.84 -52.52 28.10
C ILE A 203 13.24 -52.42 28.72
N SER A 204 13.96 -51.30 28.50
CA SER A 204 15.28 -51.08 29.12
C SER A 204 15.19 -50.92 30.63
N THR A 205 14.16 -50.22 31.13
CA THR A 205 13.88 -50.10 32.57
C THR A 205 13.63 -51.47 33.21
N VAL A 206 12.82 -52.32 32.58
CA VAL A 206 12.60 -53.71 33.01
C VAL A 206 13.91 -54.51 32.98
N SER A 207 14.72 -54.36 31.94
CA SER A 207 16.02 -55.03 31.85
C SER A 207 17.02 -54.58 32.93
N SER A 208 16.99 -53.31 33.36
CA SER A 208 17.78 -52.82 34.50
C SER A 208 17.30 -53.38 35.83
N ILE A 209 15.99 -53.58 36.01
CA ILE A 209 15.42 -54.20 37.22
C ILE A 209 15.88 -55.66 37.37
N PHE A 210 16.02 -56.41 36.26
CA PHE A 210 16.62 -57.75 36.31
C PHE A 210 18.15 -57.78 36.40
N GLY A 211 18.84 -56.66 36.19
CA GLY A 211 20.29 -56.52 36.36
C GLY A 211 20.75 -56.09 37.77
N THR A 212 19.82 -55.75 38.66
CA THR A 212 20.11 -55.36 40.05
C THR A 212 20.05 -56.56 41.01
N GLN A 213 20.66 -56.45 42.19
CA GLN A 213 20.90 -57.56 43.14
C GLN A 213 19.65 -58.06 43.90
N PHE A 214 18.52 -58.24 43.21
CA PHE A 214 17.29 -58.80 43.79
C PHE A 214 17.29 -60.33 43.92
N PHE A 215 18.27 -61.01 43.30
CA PHE A 215 18.38 -62.47 43.27
C PHE A 215 19.72 -62.93 43.85
N GLY A 216 19.67 -63.75 44.91
CA GLY A 216 20.85 -64.31 45.57
C GLY A 216 21.00 -65.80 45.35
N THR A 217 22.24 -66.27 45.16
CA THR A 217 22.62 -67.69 45.14
C THR A 217 23.40 -68.04 46.39
N ALA A 218 22.82 -68.84 47.30
CA ALA A 218 23.52 -69.35 48.46
C ALA A 218 24.46 -70.51 48.08
N SER A 219 25.72 -70.20 47.76
CA SER A 219 26.80 -71.19 47.79
C SER A 219 27.34 -71.28 49.21
N GLY A 220 27.10 -72.40 49.90
CA GLY A 220 27.58 -72.60 51.27
C GLY A 220 29.10 -72.62 51.35
N ALA A 221 29.67 -71.70 52.13
CA ALA A 221 31.06 -71.71 52.55
C ALA A 221 31.09 -71.77 54.08
N ASP A 222 31.35 -72.95 54.64
CA ASP A 222 32.49 -73.17 55.55
C ASP A 222 32.57 -74.62 56.07
N ALA A 223 33.82 -75.10 56.14
CA ALA A 223 34.39 -76.16 56.97
C ALA A 223 33.66 -77.51 57.25
N SER A 224 34.34 -78.58 56.81
CA SER A 224 34.73 -79.79 57.59
C SER A 224 33.83 -81.05 57.66
N SER A 225 34.54 -82.19 57.70
CA SER A 225 34.14 -83.58 58.02
C SER A 225 32.95 -84.23 57.28
N GLU A 226 33.32 -85.19 56.41
CA GLU A 226 32.70 -86.51 56.18
C GLU A 226 31.20 -86.75 56.48
N GLY A 227 30.47 -87.30 55.50
CA GLY A 227 29.37 -88.22 55.81
C GLY A 227 28.11 -88.13 54.95
N SER A 228 28.04 -88.99 53.93
CA SER A 228 26.81 -89.40 53.21
C SER A 228 26.10 -88.38 52.30
N SER A 229 25.52 -88.95 51.24
CA SER A 229 24.89 -88.32 50.09
C SER A 229 23.57 -87.58 50.36
N SER A 230 23.44 -86.36 49.83
CA SER A 230 22.22 -85.96 49.09
C SER A 230 22.54 -84.89 48.04
N SER A 231 21.76 -84.80 46.97
CA SER A 231 21.93 -83.78 45.92
C SER A 231 21.17 -82.51 46.28
N SER A 232 21.86 -81.56 46.91
CA SER A 232 21.34 -80.21 47.16
C SER A 232 21.40 -79.38 45.87
N LYS A 233 20.23 -79.10 45.27
CA LYS A 233 20.13 -78.09 44.20
C LYS A 233 20.38 -76.70 44.79
N PRO A 234 21.11 -75.80 44.10
CA PRO A 234 21.25 -74.42 44.56
C PRO A 234 19.89 -73.71 44.53
N SER A 235 19.41 -73.27 45.69
CA SER A 235 18.18 -72.47 45.80
C SER A 235 18.49 -70.99 45.59
N THR A 236 18.05 -70.45 44.45
CA THR A 236 17.96 -68.99 44.26
C THR A 236 16.87 -68.42 45.15
N PHE A 237 17.17 -67.38 45.93
CA PHE A 237 16.19 -66.66 46.73
C PHE A 237 16.06 -65.20 46.28
N VAL A 238 14.87 -64.64 46.47
CA VAL A 238 14.51 -63.27 46.11
C VAL A 238 14.60 -62.40 47.37
N THR A 239 15.27 -61.25 47.30
CA THR A 239 15.41 -60.34 48.45
C THR A 239 14.11 -59.58 48.73
N GLU A 240 13.82 -59.25 49.99
CA GLU A 240 12.58 -58.54 50.37
C GLU A 240 12.42 -57.19 49.65
N GLN A 241 13.52 -56.55 49.28
CA GLN A 241 13.55 -55.30 48.53
C GLN A 241 12.84 -55.40 47.17
N PHE A 242 12.83 -56.57 46.53
CA PHE A 242 12.07 -56.82 45.31
C PHE A 242 10.56 -56.66 45.53
N TRP A 243 10.04 -57.24 46.62
CA TRP A 243 8.62 -57.17 46.97
C TRP A 243 8.22 -55.76 47.44
N ILE A 244 9.11 -55.03 48.12
CA ILE A 244 8.92 -53.61 48.46
C ILE A 244 8.85 -52.76 47.18
N PHE A 245 9.76 -52.97 46.22
CA PHE A 245 9.74 -52.25 44.94
C PHE A 245 8.42 -52.50 44.17
N TRP A 246 8.01 -53.76 44.00
CA TRP A 246 6.77 -54.08 43.28
C TRP A 246 5.51 -53.60 44.00
N SER A 247 5.46 -53.64 45.33
CA SER A 247 4.29 -53.14 46.09
C SER A 247 4.12 -51.62 46.04
N ILE A 248 5.17 -50.85 45.72
CA ILE A 248 5.10 -49.40 45.49
C ILE A 248 4.85 -49.08 44.00
N VAL A 249 5.57 -49.73 43.09
CA VAL A 249 5.53 -49.42 41.65
C VAL A 249 4.24 -49.90 40.97
N LEU A 250 3.72 -51.09 41.33
CA LEU A 250 2.52 -51.64 40.70
C LEU A 250 1.28 -50.76 40.94
N PRO A 251 0.96 -50.27 42.16
CA PRO A 251 -0.17 -49.36 42.37
C PRO A 251 0.00 -48.01 41.66
N ILE A 252 1.21 -47.46 41.57
CA ILE A 252 1.48 -46.21 40.85
C ILE A 252 1.25 -46.38 39.34
N MET A 253 1.75 -47.48 38.76
CA MET A 253 1.50 -47.82 37.35
C MET A 253 0.01 -48.02 37.06
N ILE A 254 -0.71 -48.74 37.93
CA ILE A 254 -2.16 -48.94 37.80
C ILE A 254 -2.90 -47.59 37.93
N GLY A 255 -2.51 -46.72 38.87
CA GLY A 255 -3.07 -45.39 39.05
C GLY A 255 -2.89 -44.48 37.82
N LEU A 256 -1.69 -44.49 37.22
CA LEU A 256 -1.41 -43.77 35.97
C LEU A 256 -2.24 -44.30 34.80
N LEU A 257 -2.31 -45.63 34.63
CA LEU A 257 -3.11 -46.25 33.56
C LEU A 257 -4.61 -46.01 33.73
N LEU A 258 -5.14 -46.05 34.96
CA LEU A 258 -6.53 -45.72 35.25
C LEU A 258 -6.83 -44.24 35.05
N GLY A 259 -5.94 -43.33 35.48
CA GLY A 259 -6.07 -41.90 35.23
C GLY A 259 -6.09 -41.57 33.73
N TRP A 260 -5.21 -42.19 32.96
CA TRP A 260 -5.16 -42.07 31.50
C TRP A 260 -6.42 -42.65 30.82
N ALA A 261 -6.87 -43.84 31.23
CA ALA A 261 -8.09 -44.45 30.71
C ALA A 261 -9.35 -43.64 31.04
N LEU A 262 -9.44 -43.05 32.23
CA LEU A 262 -10.53 -42.15 32.63
C LEU A 262 -10.49 -40.83 31.85
N TRP A 263 -9.31 -40.26 31.61
CA TRP A 263 -9.13 -39.07 30.77
C TRP A 263 -9.56 -39.33 29.31
N ILE A 264 -9.15 -40.45 28.72
CA ILE A 264 -9.60 -40.90 27.40
C ILE A 264 -11.12 -41.08 27.37
N LYS A 265 -11.69 -41.82 28.33
CA LYS A 265 -13.13 -42.10 28.39
C LYS A 265 -13.96 -40.82 28.50
N ARG A 266 -13.53 -39.87 29.35
CA ARG A 266 -14.18 -38.55 29.52
C ARG A 266 -14.09 -37.69 28.25
N SER A 267 -12.95 -37.76 27.55
CA SER A 267 -12.74 -37.08 26.26
C SER A 267 -13.67 -37.64 25.18
N ILE A 268 -13.82 -38.96 25.10
CA ILE A 268 -14.71 -39.64 24.14
C ILE A 268 -16.19 -39.31 24.41
N THR A 269 -16.62 -39.26 25.67
CA THR A 269 -18.03 -38.94 25.99
C THR A 269 -18.46 -37.52 25.60
N MET A 270 -17.54 -36.54 25.53
CA MET A 270 -17.89 -35.19 25.05
C MET A 270 -18.03 -35.11 23.52
N ALA A 271 -17.55 -36.11 22.78
CA ALA A 271 -17.65 -36.16 21.32
C ALA A 271 -18.91 -36.88 20.79
N SER A 272 -19.71 -37.53 21.65
CA SER A 272 -20.73 -38.51 21.23
C SER A 272 -22.15 -37.94 20.99
N PHE A 273 -22.37 -36.63 21.11
CA PHE A 273 -23.70 -36.02 21.02
C PHE A 273 -24.07 -35.44 19.63
N SER A 274 -23.68 -36.13 18.55
CA SER A 274 -24.30 -35.96 17.23
C SER A 274 -24.02 -37.16 16.30
N LEU A 275 -24.77 -37.27 15.20
CA LEU A 275 -24.49 -38.13 14.04
C LEU A 275 -24.45 -39.66 14.31
N LYS A 276 -25.55 -40.21 14.84
CA LYS A 276 -25.90 -41.64 14.65
C LYS A 276 -26.75 -41.84 13.38
N SER A 277 -26.15 -41.73 12.20
CA SER A 277 -26.79 -42.11 10.93
C SER A 277 -25.74 -42.28 9.82
N LEU A 278 -25.97 -43.24 8.92
CA LEU A 278 -25.05 -43.70 7.86
C LEU A 278 -23.72 -44.31 8.37
N SER A 279 -23.80 -45.54 8.85
CA SER A 279 -22.67 -46.48 8.82
C SER A 279 -22.93 -47.56 7.78
N LEU A 280 -22.15 -47.58 6.68
CA LEU A 280 -21.92 -48.78 5.87
C LEU A 280 -20.63 -48.62 5.04
N ALA A 281 -20.07 -49.77 4.61
CA ALA A 281 -18.85 -49.89 3.80
C ALA A 281 -17.56 -49.31 4.41
N LEU A 282 -16.93 -50.11 5.28
CA LEU A 282 -15.50 -49.97 5.59
C LEU A 282 -14.66 -50.00 4.29
N CYS A 283 -13.77 -49.03 4.11
CA CYS A 283 -12.62 -49.21 3.22
C CYS A 283 -11.39 -48.42 3.70
N THR A 284 -10.22 -49.06 3.64
CA THR A 284 -8.85 -48.52 3.84
C THR A 284 -8.58 -47.66 5.09
N LEU A 285 -7.79 -48.24 6.00
CA LEU A 285 -7.25 -47.57 7.19
C LEU A 285 -6.21 -46.50 6.81
N LEU A 286 -6.51 -45.23 7.09
CA LEU A 286 -5.53 -44.17 7.23
C LEU A 286 -5.93 -43.28 8.42
N PRO A 287 -5.20 -43.29 9.54
CA PRO A 287 -5.30 -42.20 10.51
C PRO A 287 -4.70 -40.97 9.84
N ALA A 288 -5.55 -40.14 9.23
CA ALA A 288 -5.18 -38.81 8.78
C ALA A 288 -4.81 -37.99 10.02
N ALA A 289 -3.53 -38.07 10.41
CA ALA A 289 -2.97 -37.29 11.50
C ALA A 289 -3.27 -35.83 11.17
N THR A 290 -4.16 -35.23 11.97
CA THR A 290 -4.59 -33.87 11.74
C THR A 290 -3.37 -32.98 11.83
N VAL A 291 -2.94 -32.49 10.66
CA VAL A 291 -2.37 -31.15 10.56
C VAL A 291 -3.26 -30.27 11.44
N ALA A 292 -2.66 -29.36 12.21
CA ALA A 292 -3.39 -28.20 12.67
C ALA A 292 -3.72 -27.34 11.43
N GLN A 293 -4.65 -27.83 10.60
CA GLN A 293 -5.41 -27.00 9.69
C GLN A 293 -5.88 -25.84 10.56
N CYS A 294 -5.38 -24.64 10.27
CA CYS A 294 -5.84 -23.44 10.96
C CYS A 294 -7.32 -23.34 10.63
N LYS A 295 -8.17 -23.87 11.53
CA LYS A 295 -9.56 -24.23 11.22
C LYS A 295 -10.21 -22.96 10.69
N PRO A 296 -10.58 -22.91 9.40
CA PRO A 296 -10.85 -21.65 8.73
C PRO A 296 -11.90 -20.92 9.55
N LEU A 297 -11.54 -19.71 10.02
CA LEU A 297 -12.34 -18.97 10.99
C LEU A 297 -13.77 -18.90 10.46
N PRO A 298 -14.80 -19.26 11.27
CA PRO A 298 -16.17 -19.27 10.79
C PRO A 298 -16.50 -17.96 10.08
N ARG A 299 -16.97 -18.05 8.83
CA ARG A 299 -17.32 -16.88 8.03
C ARG A 299 -18.33 -16.05 8.84
N PRO A 300 -18.04 -14.78 9.16
CA PRO A 300 -18.99 -13.95 9.86
C PRO A 300 -20.21 -13.72 8.95
N THR A 301 -21.39 -13.69 9.54
CA THR A 301 -22.64 -13.38 8.84
C THR A 301 -23.40 -12.34 9.63
N VAL A 302 -24.01 -11.39 8.91
CA VAL A 302 -24.81 -10.29 9.48
C VAL A 302 -26.04 -10.09 8.63
N ALA A 303 -27.15 -9.69 9.24
CA ALA A 303 -28.35 -9.24 8.54
C ALA A 303 -28.39 -7.71 8.54
N ILE A 304 -28.66 -7.12 7.38
CA ILE A 304 -28.94 -5.69 7.19
C ILE A 304 -30.25 -5.56 6.41
N ASP A 305 -30.79 -4.34 6.32
CA ASP A 305 -32.10 -4.07 5.72
C ASP A 305 -32.23 -4.59 4.28
N SER A 306 -31.13 -4.58 3.51
CA SER A 306 -31.08 -5.09 2.14
C SER A 306 -30.92 -6.62 2.02
N GLY A 307 -30.68 -7.34 3.12
CA GLY A 307 -30.55 -8.80 3.14
C GLY A 307 -29.42 -9.32 4.04
N ALA A 308 -29.14 -10.63 3.96
CA ALA A 308 -28.02 -11.23 4.68
C ALA A 308 -26.69 -11.02 3.94
N VAL A 309 -25.59 -10.91 4.68
CA VAL A 309 -24.23 -10.72 4.16
C VAL A 309 -23.27 -11.69 4.84
N ALA A 310 -22.42 -12.37 4.08
CA ALA A 310 -21.34 -13.22 4.55
C ALA A 310 -19.98 -12.59 4.24
N GLY A 311 -19.10 -12.52 5.24
CA GLY A 311 -17.76 -11.95 5.12
C GLY A 311 -16.64 -12.99 5.22
N THR A 312 -15.43 -12.49 5.48
CA THR A 312 -14.24 -13.26 5.87
C THR A 312 -13.77 -12.84 7.26
N ALA A 313 -12.85 -13.58 7.86
CA ALA A 313 -12.30 -13.26 9.17
C ALA A 313 -10.77 -13.40 9.17
N THR A 314 -10.08 -12.45 9.78
CA THR A 314 -8.61 -12.39 9.88
C THR A 314 -8.21 -12.36 11.35
N ALA A 315 -7.34 -13.27 11.77
CA ALA A 315 -6.67 -13.17 13.06
C ALA A 315 -5.47 -12.22 12.95
N VAL A 316 -5.38 -11.26 13.86
CA VAL A 316 -4.32 -10.26 13.95
C VAL A 316 -3.60 -10.46 15.27
N VAL A 317 -2.29 -10.71 15.22
CA VAL A 317 -1.45 -10.84 16.42
C VAL A 317 -0.91 -9.46 16.78
N LEU A 318 -1.33 -8.93 17.92
CA LEU A 318 -0.90 -7.64 18.42
C LEU A 318 0.39 -7.77 19.23
N SER A 319 1.45 -7.11 18.75
CA SER A 319 2.69 -6.95 19.51
C SER A 319 2.43 -6.18 20.81
N PRO A 320 2.94 -6.63 21.97
CA PRO A 320 2.81 -5.88 23.21
C PRO A 320 3.54 -4.52 23.10
N PRO A 321 3.07 -3.48 23.82
CA PRO A 321 3.68 -2.16 23.75
C PRO A 321 5.11 -2.19 24.28
N SER A 322 6.06 -1.73 23.47
CA SER A 322 7.48 -1.62 23.83
C SER A 322 7.69 -0.46 24.82
N SER A 323 7.44 -0.70 26.10
CA SER A 323 7.67 0.26 27.18
C SER A 323 9.15 0.60 27.31
N SER A 324 9.49 1.88 27.24
CA SER A 324 10.85 2.38 27.49
C SER A 324 11.23 2.22 28.96
N SER A 325 12.26 1.41 29.21
CA SER A 325 13.15 1.47 30.40
C SER A 325 12.50 1.71 31.77
N THR A 326 12.07 0.64 32.44
CA THR A 326 12.45 0.30 33.84
C THR A 326 12.13 -1.18 34.10
N SER A 327 12.87 -1.83 34.99
CA SER A 327 12.88 -3.27 35.17
C SER A 327 11.73 -3.82 36.04
N THR A 328 10.84 -4.61 35.45
CA THR A 328 10.44 -5.91 36.02
C THR A 328 9.92 -6.86 34.94
N SER A 329 10.12 -8.17 35.11
CA SER A 329 9.79 -9.17 34.09
C SER A 329 8.33 -9.64 34.16
N THR A 330 7.53 -9.30 33.16
CA THR A 330 6.34 -10.09 32.79
C THR A 330 6.03 -9.88 31.31
N SER A 331 6.39 -10.86 30.48
CA SER A 331 6.08 -10.84 29.05
C SER A 331 4.59 -11.14 28.85
N SER A 332 3.77 -10.09 28.70
CA SER A 332 2.38 -10.26 28.26
C SER A 332 2.35 -10.95 26.91
N ALA A 333 1.70 -12.11 26.82
CA ALA A 333 1.56 -12.85 25.56
C ALA A 333 0.87 -11.98 24.50
N ALA A 334 1.30 -12.10 23.24
CA ALA A 334 0.77 -11.32 22.14
C ALA A 334 -0.73 -11.60 21.97
N ALA A 335 -1.57 -10.56 22.12
CA ALA A 335 -3.02 -10.70 22.06
C ALA A 335 -3.45 -10.98 20.62
N THR A 336 -4.19 -12.07 20.39
CA THR A 336 -4.76 -12.37 19.07
C THR A 336 -6.19 -11.84 19.00
N VAL A 337 -6.39 -10.77 18.23
CA VAL A 337 -7.71 -10.19 17.96
C VAL A 337 -8.22 -10.72 16.62
N VAL A 338 -9.50 -11.05 16.51
CA VAL A 338 -10.12 -11.42 15.22
C VAL A 338 -10.89 -10.23 14.69
N VAL A 339 -10.59 -9.85 13.45
CA VAL A 339 -11.32 -8.84 12.68
C VAL A 339 -12.18 -9.55 11.64
N ASP A 340 -13.47 -9.27 11.67
CA ASP A 340 -14.43 -9.69 10.66
C ASP A 340 -14.48 -8.63 9.55
N LYS A 341 -14.40 -9.08 8.29
CA LYS A 341 -14.31 -8.26 7.09
C LYS A 341 -15.48 -8.53 6.16
N PHE A 342 -16.22 -7.50 5.77
CA PHE A 342 -17.28 -7.56 4.77
C PHE A 342 -16.96 -6.56 3.66
N LEU A 343 -16.44 -7.04 2.53
CA LEU A 343 -15.89 -6.24 1.44
C LEU A 343 -16.86 -6.22 0.26
N GLY A 344 -17.00 -5.09 -0.43
CA GLY A 344 -17.77 -5.00 -1.68
C GLY A 344 -19.30 -5.14 -1.52
N ILE A 345 -19.88 -4.75 -0.38
CA ILE A 345 -21.35 -4.69 -0.22
C ILE A 345 -21.90 -3.55 -1.08
N PRO A 346 -22.92 -3.74 -1.94
CA PRO A 346 -23.51 -2.64 -2.69
C PRO A 346 -24.36 -1.75 -1.78
N TYR A 347 -24.11 -0.43 -1.78
CA TYR A 347 -24.96 0.56 -1.09
C TYR A 347 -25.84 1.35 -2.07
N GLY A 348 -25.34 1.54 -3.31
CA GLY A 348 -26.12 2.06 -4.43
C GLY A 348 -26.48 0.99 -5.45
N ALA A 349 -27.57 1.20 -6.19
CA ALA A 349 -27.86 0.46 -7.41
C ALA A 349 -26.84 0.83 -8.52
N PRO A 350 -26.61 -0.03 -9.53
CA PRO A 350 -25.73 0.27 -10.65
C PRO A 350 -26.09 1.62 -11.29
N PRO A 351 -25.19 2.62 -11.29
CA PRO A 351 -25.59 4.01 -11.47
C PRO A 351 -25.95 4.33 -12.92
N VAL A 352 -27.17 4.84 -13.13
CA VAL A 352 -27.55 5.46 -14.40
C VAL A 352 -26.63 6.67 -14.64
N ARG A 353 -25.90 6.65 -15.76
CA ARG A 353 -24.87 7.65 -16.04
C ARG A 353 -25.46 9.07 -16.08
N PHE A 354 -24.81 9.99 -15.39
CA PHE A 354 -25.25 11.37 -15.20
C PHE A 354 -26.65 11.50 -14.57
N ALA A 355 -26.94 10.68 -13.55
CA ALA A 355 -28.14 10.79 -12.72
C ALA A 355 -27.81 10.54 -11.22
N PRO A 356 -28.59 11.11 -10.28
CA PRO A 356 -28.49 10.83 -8.85
C PRO A 356 -28.50 9.33 -8.53
N PRO A 357 -27.68 8.86 -7.57
CA PRO A 357 -27.66 7.46 -7.20
C PRO A 357 -28.99 7.05 -6.55
N GLN A 358 -29.32 5.77 -6.67
CA GLN A 358 -30.48 5.16 -6.02
C GLN A 358 -29.99 4.12 -5.01
N PRO A 359 -30.69 3.88 -3.89
CA PRO A 359 -30.35 2.81 -2.96
C PRO A 359 -30.19 1.45 -3.66
N ALA A 360 -29.27 0.62 -3.19
CA ALA A 360 -29.15 -0.76 -3.67
C ALA A 360 -30.46 -1.53 -3.44
N PRO A 361 -30.95 -2.31 -4.43
CA PRO A 361 -32.13 -3.15 -4.23
C PRO A 361 -31.81 -4.27 -3.23
N ALA A 362 -32.80 -4.64 -2.42
CA ALA A 362 -32.68 -5.78 -1.51
C ALA A 362 -32.45 -7.09 -2.28
N TRP A 363 -31.59 -7.96 -1.76
CA TRP A 363 -31.22 -9.24 -2.36
C TRP A 363 -31.81 -10.42 -1.60
N HIS A 364 -32.10 -11.51 -2.32
CA HIS A 364 -32.56 -12.76 -1.74
C HIS A 364 -31.38 -13.67 -1.37
N GLY A 365 -31.44 -14.29 -0.19
CA GLY A 365 -30.35 -15.11 0.35
C GLY A 365 -29.23 -14.28 0.96
N THR A 366 -27.99 -14.75 0.81
CA THR A 366 -26.80 -14.18 1.47
C THR A 366 -25.79 -13.69 0.44
N TYR A 367 -25.46 -12.39 0.50
CA TYR A 367 -24.45 -11.77 -0.37
C TYR A 367 -23.03 -12.12 0.07
N ASP A 368 -22.16 -12.49 -0.87
CA ASP A 368 -20.76 -12.91 -0.62
C ASP A 368 -19.81 -11.70 -0.59
N ALA A 369 -19.81 -10.96 0.52
CA ALA A 369 -18.92 -9.84 0.79
C ALA A 369 -17.50 -10.29 1.17
N SER A 370 -16.94 -11.27 0.45
CA SER A 370 -15.61 -11.85 0.73
C SER A 370 -14.47 -11.14 0.00
N ARG A 371 -14.78 -10.23 -0.93
CA ARG A 371 -13.82 -9.58 -1.83
C ARG A 371 -14.31 -8.19 -2.22
N PHE A 372 -13.38 -7.29 -2.54
CA PHE A 372 -13.71 -6.00 -3.14
C PHE A 372 -14.41 -6.20 -4.50
N THR A 373 -15.33 -5.30 -4.83
CA THR A 373 -15.95 -5.18 -6.16
C THR A 373 -15.15 -4.21 -7.04
N ALA A 374 -15.62 -3.99 -8.27
CA ALA A 374 -15.02 -3.03 -9.19
C ALA A 374 -14.93 -1.62 -8.60
N THR A 375 -13.91 -0.88 -9.03
CA THR A 375 -13.68 0.51 -8.64
C THR A 375 -14.30 1.48 -9.63
N CYS A 376 -14.67 2.67 -9.18
CA CYS A 376 -15.26 3.68 -10.07
C CYS A 376 -14.22 4.19 -11.08
N VAL A 377 -14.60 4.27 -12.36
CA VAL A 377 -13.74 4.68 -13.48
C VAL A 377 -12.87 5.89 -13.12
N GLN A 378 -11.55 5.69 -13.06
CA GLN A 378 -10.56 6.64 -12.58
C GLN A 378 -9.99 7.50 -13.72
N LYS A 379 -9.49 8.71 -13.43
CA LYS A 379 -8.84 9.59 -14.40
C LYS A 379 -7.51 10.12 -13.87
N PHE A 380 -6.43 9.88 -14.60
CA PHE A 380 -5.08 10.37 -14.28
C PHE A 380 -4.59 11.37 -15.33
N ASP A 381 -4.32 12.60 -14.90
CA ASP A 381 -4.00 13.74 -15.77
C ASP A 381 -2.52 13.95 -16.06
N GLY A 382 -2.26 14.79 -17.07
CA GLY A 382 -0.95 15.36 -17.35
C GLY A 382 -0.15 14.63 -18.44
N PRO A 383 1.08 15.10 -18.74
CA PRO A 383 2.03 14.37 -19.58
C PRO A 383 2.35 12.99 -18.98
N PRO A 384 2.79 12.00 -19.78
CA PRO A 384 3.02 10.62 -19.32
C PRO A 384 3.89 10.50 -18.05
N ALA A 385 4.91 11.35 -17.90
CA ALA A 385 5.74 11.38 -16.69
C ALA A 385 4.96 11.78 -15.43
N ALA A 386 4.16 12.86 -15.51
CA ALA A 386 3.33 13.32 -14.39
C ALA A 386 2.21 12.31 -14.08
N ARG A 387 1.53 11.81 -15.12
CA ARG A 387 0.48 10.79 -15.00
C ARG A 387 0.99 9.53 -14.31
N ASN A 388 2.14 9.02 -14.73
CA ASN A 388 2.75 7.82 -14.14
C ASN A 388 3.26 8.07 -12.72
N LEU A 389 3.71 9.30 -12.40
CA LEU A 389 4.06 9.70 -11.03
C LEU A 389 2.83 9.73 -10.11
N THR A 390 1.69 10.30 -10.55
CA THR A 390 0.43 10.29 -9.80
C THR A 390 -0.05 8.85 -9.52
N ILE A 391 0.03 7.97 -10.51
CA ILE A 391 -0.28 6.53 -10.35
C ILE A 391 0.71 5.87 -9.37
N GLY A 392 2.01 6.17 -9.48
CA GLY A 392 3.07 5.65 -8.61
C GLY A 392 2.96 6.09 -7.15
N LEU A 393 2.39 7.27 -6.88
CA LEU A 393 2.22 7.83 -5.53
C LEU A 393 0.90 7.42 -4.87
N PHE A 394 -0.20 7.38 -5.62
CA PHE A 394 -1.55 7.28 -5.05
C PHE A 394 -2.36 6.03 -5.49
N ASN A 395 -1.88 5.26 -6.45
CA ASN A 395 -2.58 4.10 -7.02
C ASN A 395 -1.63 2.91 -7.23
N THR A 396 -0.62 2.78 -6.36
CA THR A 396 0.40 1.72 -6.38
C THR A 396 0.61 1.17 -4.95
N PRO A 397 0.35 -0.13 -4.68
CA PRO A 397 -0.33 -1.06 -5.57
C PRO A 397 -1.74 -0.56 -5.97
N PRO A 398 -2.21 -0.87 -7.18
CA PRO A 398 -3.56 -0.49 -7.61
C PRO A 398 -4.63 -1.15 -6.73
N PRO A 399 -5.85 -0.61 -6.68
CA PRO A 399 -6.94 -1.26 -5.97
C PRO A 399 -7.26 -2.63 -6.60
N PRO A 400 -7.70 -3.61 -5.80
CA PRO A 400 -8.08 -4.93 -6.28
C PRO A 400 -9.45 -4.88 -6.97
N GLY A 401 -9.50 -5.33 -8.23
CA GLY A 401 -10.69 -5.31 -9.08
C GLY A 401 -10.56 -4.32 -10.25
N ASP A 402 -11.32 -4.55 -11.30
CA ASP A 402 -11.31 -3.71 -12.50
C ASP A 402 -11.96 -2.32 -12.27
N GLU A 403 -11.79 -1.41 -13.24
CA GLU A 403 -12.58 -0.17 -13.30
C GLU A 403 -13.95 -0.42 -13.97
N ALA A 404 -15.04 -0.01 -13.32
CA ALA A 404 -16.39 -0.09 -13.85
C ALA A 404 -17.24 1.14 -13.46
N GLU A 405 -18.41 1.27 -14.08
CA GLU A 405 -19.45 2.22 -13.63
C GLU A 405 -20.29 1.64 -12.48
N ASP A 406 -20.52 0.32 -12.49
CA ASP A 406 -21.11 -0.39 -11.36
C ASP A 406 -20.07 -0.59 -10.25
N CYS A 407 -19.97 0.42 -9.39
CA CYS A 407 -18.88 0.57 -8.43
C CYS A 407 -19.31 1.03 -7.03
N LEU A 408 -20.61 1.27 -6.78
CA LEU A 408 -21.14 1.89 -5.56
C LEU A 408 -21.20 0.91 -4.38
N SER A 409 -20.02 0.55 -3.88
CA SER A 409 -19.83 -0.44 -2.81
C SER A 409 -19.13 0.10 -1.56
N VAL A 410 -19.39 -0.55 -0.43
CA VAL A 410 -18.82 -0.30 0.90
C VAL A 410 -18.13 -1.56 1.45
N ASN A 411 -17.10 -1.34 2.27
CA ASN A 411 -16.21 -2.32 2.85
C ASN A 411 -16.10 -2.05 4.36
N VAL A 412 -16.34 -3.06 5.20
CA VAL A 412 -16.39 -2.96 6.67
C VAL A 412 -15.35 -3.89 7.29
N TRP A 413 -14.59 -3.38 8.24
CA TRP A 413 -13.69 -4.12 9.13
C TRP A 413 -14.17 -3.87 10.57
N THR A 414 -14.50 -4.93 11.30
CA THR A 414 -14.98 -4.83 12.68
C THR A 414 -14.28 -5.82 13.61
N PRO A 415 -13.97 -5.46 14.86
CA PRO A 415 -13.65 -6.43 15.90
C PRO A 415 -14.78 -7.47 16.01
N ARG A 416 -14.40 -8.75 16.11
CA ARG A 416 -15.34 -9.86 16.23
C ARG A 416 -16.17 -9.74 17.50
N GLY A 417 -17.49 -9.86 17.37
CA GLY A 417 -18.44 -9.71 18.48
C GLY A 417 -18.92 -8.27 18.73
N ALA A 418 -18.56 -7.32 17.87
CA ALA A 418 -19.22 -6.01 17.86
C ALA A 418 -20.73 -6.15 17.59
N SER A 419 -21.50 -5.28 18.22
CA SER A 419 -22.96 -5.12 18.09
C SER A 419 -23.33 -3.65 17.88
N ALA A 420 -24.57 -3.36 17.50
CA ALA A 420 -25.03 -1.99 17.24
C ALA A 420 -24.78 -1.06 18.44
N GLY A 421 -24.16 0.11 18.20
CA GLY A 421 -23.82 1.10 19.24
C GLY A 421 -22.66 0.71 20.18
N SER A 422 -22.06 -0.49 20.06
CA SER A 422 -21.03 -0.96 21.00
C SER A 422 -19.60 -0.52 20.68
N LYS A 423 -19.37 0.16 19.55
CA LYS A 423 -18.05 0.59 19.04
C LYS A 423 -18.18 1.94 18.34
N ALA A 424 -17.11 2.73 18.36
CA ALA A 424 -16.97 3.88 17.47
C ALA A 424 -16.77 3.43 16.01
N VAL A 425 -17.20 4.26 15.06
CA VAL A 425 -17.06 3.99 13.62
C VAL A 425 -16.15 5.06 13.00
N LEU A 426 -15.03 4.63 12.42
CA LEU A 426 -14.20 5.42 11.51
C LEU A 426 -14.60 5.05 10.08
N LEU A 427 -15.31 5.96 9.42
CA LEU A 427 -15.85 5.79 8.07
C LEU A 427 -15.01 6.73 7.16
N TRP A 428 -14.44 6.20 6.07
CA TRP A 428 -13.32 6.81 5.35
C TRP A 428 -13.61 7.11 3.88
N PHE A 429 -13.35 8.37 3.55
CA PHE A 429 -13.60 9.00 2.26
C PHE A 429 -12.27 9.32 1.57
N PHE A 430 -11.94 8.54 0.54
CA PHE A 430 -10.66 8.65 -0.14
C PHE A 430 -10.50 9.97 -0.93
N GLY A 431 -9.26 10.45 -1.02
CA GLY A 431 -8.86 11.66 -1.75
C GLY A 431 -8.76 11.47 -3.27
N GLY A 432 -7.67 11.96 -3.89
CA GLY A 432 -7.46 11.83 -5.35
C GLY A 432 -8.06 12.93 -6.21
N GLY A 433 -8.24 14.14 -5.66
CA GLY A 433 -8.62 15.35 -6.40
C GLY A 433 -9.94 15.22 -7.17
N PHE A 434 -10.89 14.45 -6.60
CA PHE A 434 -12.17 14.08 -7.23
C PHE A 434 -12.06 13.38 -8.59
N SER A 435 -10.86 12.98 -9.03
CA SER A 435 -10.59 12.48 -10.39
C SER A 435 -10.24 10.99 -10.41
N PHE A 436 -9.59 10.49 -9.36
CA PHE A 436 -9.22 9.08 -9.16
C PHE A 436 -9.35 8.70 -7.68
N GLY A 437 -8.97 7.47 -7.33
CA GLY A 437 -9.01 6.93 -5.96
C GLY A 437 -10.03 5.79 -5.81
N SER A 438 -10.01 5.12 -4.66
CA SER A 438 -10.91 4.00 -4.34
C SER A 438 -10.90 3.68 -2.85
N GLY A 439 -12.05 3.26 -2.30
CA GLY A 439 -12.12 2.70 -0.94
C GLY A 439 -11.42 1.34 -0.81
N ALA A 440 -11.21 0.62 -1.92
CA ALA A 440 -10.55 -0.67 -1.97
C ALA A 440 -9.01 -0.60 -2.03
N LEU A 441 -8.40 0.59 -2.17
CA LEU A 441 -6.95 0.75 -2.20
C LEU A 441 -6.29 0.08 -0.96
N PRO A 442 -5.22 -0.74 -1.12
CA PRO A 442 -4.56 -1.40 0.02
C PRO A 442 -4.00 -0.43 1.09
N LEU A 443 -3.78 0.83 0.73
CA LEU A 443 -3.49 1.93 1.66
C LEU A 443 -4.56 2.08 2.75
N HIS A 444 -5.81 1.75 2.45
CA HIS A 444 -6.99 1.92 3.31
C HIS A 444 -7.45 0.62 4.00
N ASP A 445 -6.63 -0.45 4.05
CA ASP A 445 -7.02 -1.68 4.76
C ASP A 445 -7.15 -1.42 6.28
N GLY A 446 -8.40 -1.33 6.75
CA GLY A 446 -8.76 -1.06 8.14
C GLY A 446 -8.39 -2.14 9.16
N THR A 447 -7.79 -3.27 8.76
CA THR A 447 -7.55 -4.44 9.64
C THR A 447 -6.80 -4.09 10.92
N LEU A 448 -5.67 -3.39 10.82
CA LEU A 448 -4.84 -3.14 11.99
C LEU A 448 -5.43 -2.04 12.88
N LEU A 449 -6.06 -1.04 12.28
CA LEU A 449 -6.78 0.02 12.99
C LEU A 449 -7.98 -0.54 13.78
N ALA A 450 -8.79 -1.40 13.16
CA ALA A 450 -9.87 -2.10 13.86
C ALA A 450 -9.34 -3.01 14.99
N ALA A 451 -8.28 -3.79 14.73
CA ALA A 451 -7.73 -4.74 15.68
C ALA A 451 -7.05 -4.10 16.91
N GLU A 452 -6.19 -3.09 16.70
CA GLU A 452 -5.47 -2.44 17.81
C GLU A 452 -6.36 -1.50 18.63
N GLN A 453 -7.33 -0.84 17.99
CA GLN A 453 -8.03 0.29 18.62
C GLN A 453 -9.47 -0.01 19.03
N ASP A 454 -9.99 -1.20 18.74
CA ASP A 454 -11.36 -1.62 19.09
C ASP A 454 -12.45 -0.70 18.49
N VAL A 455 -12.31 -0.39 17.20
CA VAL A 455 -13.21 0.47 16.41
C VAL A 455 -13.65 -0.25 15.14
N VAL A 456 -14.83 0.08 14.63
CA VAL A 456 -15.23 -0.32 13.27
C VAL A 456 -14.55 0.62 12.28
N VAL A 457 -13.87 0.10 11.27
CA VAL A 457 -13.33 0.87 10.15
C VAL A 457 -14.13 0.54 8.91
N VAL A 458 -14.49 1.55 8.12
CA VAL A 458 -15.32 1.37 6.92
C VAL A 458 -14.79 2.26 5.79
N THR A 459 -14.70 1.73 4.58
CA THR A 459 -14.33 2.48 3.37
C THR A 459 -15.34 2.19 2.27
N PHE A 460 -15.48 3.04 1.27
CA PHE A 460 -16.46 2.85 0.20
C PHE A 460 -16.02 3.57 -1.09
N ASN A 461 -16.73 3.37 -2.18
CA ASN A 461 -16.49 3.94 -3.50
C ASN A 461 -17.51 5.03 -3.87
N TYR A 462 -17.08 6.14 -4.47
CA TYR A 462 -17.96 7.16 -5.10
C TYR A 462 -17.52 7.46 -6.54
N ARG A 463 -18.44 7.90 -7.41
CA ARG A 463 -18.10 8.27 -8.79
C ARG A 463 -17.17 9.48 -8.82
N THR A 464 -16.11 9.38 -9.62
CA THR A 464 -15.10 10.44 -9.80
C THR A 464 -15.16 11.03 -11.21
N ASN A 465 -14.36 12.09 -11.44
CA ASN A 465 -14.22 12.82 -12.70
C ASN A 465 -15.58 13.13 -13.36
N VAL A 466 -15.74 12.90 -14.67
CA VAL A 466 -16.98 13.26 -15.38
C VAL A 466 -18.18 12.40 -15.00
N PHE A 467 -17.95 11.19 -14.49
CA PHE A 467 -19.03 10.30 -14.00
C PHE A 467 -19.61 10.80 -12.67
N GLY A 468 -18.78 11.45 -11.84
CA GLY A 468 -19.18 12.06 -10.56
C GLY A 468 -19.53 13.54 -10.64
N PHE A 469 -18.99 14.29 -11.60
CA PHE A 469 -19.12 15.75 -11.66
C PHE A 469 -19.38 16.24 -13.11
N PRO A 470 -20.52 15.87 -13.73
CA PRO A 470 -20.91 16.34 -15.06
C PRO A 470 -21.15 17.86 -15.12
N GLY A 471 -20.85 18.46 -16.28
CA GLY A 471 -20.90 19.90 -16.50
C GLY A 471 -22.05 20.41 -17.37
N ASP A 472 -23.07 19.59 -17.66
CA ASP A 472 -24.16 19.99 -18.55
C ASP A 472 -25.14 20.98 -17.90
N ALA A 473 -25.56 21.98 -18.66
CA ALA A 473 -26.57 22.95 -18.22
C ALA A 473 -27.97 22.34 -18.04
N SER A 474 -28.28 21.25 -18.75
CA SER A 474 -29.58 20.53 -18.67
C SER A 474 -29.75 19.67 -17.42
N ILE A 475 -28.66 19.30 -16.75
CA ILE A 475 -28.72 18.64 -15.44
C ILE A 475 -29.02 19.71 -14.37
N PRO A 476 -30.02 19.52 -13.49
CA PRO A 476 -30.29 20.46 -12.39
C PRO A 476 -29.06 20.71 -11.52
N LEU A 477 -28.85 21.94 -11.04
CA LEU A 477 -27.59 22.32 -10.37
C LEU A 477 -27.28 21.42 -9.15
N GLY A 478 -28.27 21.15 -8.30
CA GLY A 478 -28.17 20.25 -7.14
C GLY A 478 -28.03 18.76 -7.47
N GLU A 479 -28.00 18.39 -8.77
CA GLU A 479 -27.78 17.03 -9.27
C GLU A 479 -26.45 16.92 -10.05
N ARG A 480 -25.63 17.97 -10.11
CA ARG A 480 -24.33 17.92 -10.82
C ARG A 480 -23.20 17.32 -9.99
N ASN A 481 -23.28 17.40 -8.66
CA ASN A 481 -22.30 16.80 -7.76
C ASN A 481 -22.65 15.35 -7.42
N LEU A 482 -22.78 14.51 -8.44
CA LEU A 482 -23.15 13.10 -8.30
C LEU A 482 -22.21 12.33 -7.37
N GLY A 483 -20.91 12.64 -7.39
CA GLY A 483 -19.94 12.08 -6.45
C GLY A 483 -20.26 12.45 -4.99
N PHE A 484 -20.75 13.67 -4.70
CA PHE A 484 -21.22 14.03 -3.35
C PHE A 484 -22.58 13.42 -3.01
N LEU A 485 -23.43 13.12 -3.99
CA LEU A 485 -24.67 12.37 -3.76
C LEU A 485 -24.38 10.88 -3.48
N ASP A 486 -23.38 10.29 -4.14
CA ASP A 486 -22.88 8.94 -3.83
C ASP A 486 -22.32 8.90 -2.40
N GLN A 487 -21.44 9.87 -2.08
CA GLN A 487 -20.93 10.08 -0.73
C GLN A 487 -22.04 10.33 0.29
N ARG A 488 -23.24 10.79 -0.09
CA ARG A 488 -24.39 10.95 0.82
C ARG A 488 -25.32 9.74 0.91
N LEU A 489 -25.21 8.81 -0.02
CA LEU A 489 -25.88 7.51 0.07
C LEU A 489 -25.06 6.51 0.92
N ALA A 490 -23.77 6.82 1.20
CA ALA A 490 -22.88 6.09 2.13
C ALA A 490 -22.56 6.87 3.44
N LEU A 491 -22.02 8.11 3.34
CA LEU A 491 -22.01 9.26 4.28
C LEU A 491 -21.29 9.14 5.66
N ASP A 492 -20.12 9.74 5.97
CA ASP A 492 -19.02 10.55 5.30
C ASP A 492 -17.86 10.08 4.11
N ALA A 493 -17.77 11.47 3.76
CA ALA A 493 -17.16 12.43 2.79
C ALA A 493 -15.69 12.88 3.13
N GLY A 494 -14.88 13.30 2.14
CA GLY A 494 -13.39 13.35 2.13
C GLY A 494 -12.68 14.38 3.00
N GLY A 495 -11.35 14.50 2.99
CA GLY A 495 -10.67 15.61 3.71
C GLY A 495 -11.28 16.99 3.38
N GLY A 496 -11.39 17.29 2.08
CA GLY A 496 -12.18 18.41 1.56
C GLY A 496 -13.60 18.06 1.11
N SER A 497 -14.25 17.04 1.69
CA SER A 497 -15.68 16.74 1.45
C SER A 497 -16.48 16.51 2.74
N VAL A 498 -15.84 16.07 3.84
CA VAL A 498 -16.19 16.38 5.23
C VAL A 498 -16.49 17.87 5.32
N ASP A 499 -15.53 18.74 4.95
CA ASP A 499 -15.69 20.20 5.02
C ASP A 499 -16.96 20.65 4.25
N ALA A 500 -17.12 20.23 2.99
CA ALA A 500 -18.33 20.49 2.20
C ALA A 500 -19.64 19.90 2.81
N LEU A 501 -19.59 18.74 3.46
CA LEU A 501 -20.73 18.12 4.16
C LEU A 501 -21.03 18.81 5.49
N LEU A 502 -20.03 19.38 6.16
CA LEU A 502 -20.23 20.27 7.30
C LEU A 502 -20.86 21.59 6.82
N GLY A 503 -20.44 22.11 5.66
CA GLY A 503 -21.03 23.26 4.99
C GLY A 503 -22.49 23.06 4.61
N ALA A 504 -22.79 21.93 3.97
CA ALA A 504 -24.11 21.51 3.54
C ALA A 504 -24.44 20.13 4.12
N PRO A 505 -24.98 20.05 5.35
CA PRO A 505 -25.43 18.78 5.92
C PRO A 505 -26.76 18.30 5.29
N PRO A 506 -27.06 16.99 5.35
CA PRO A 506 -28.33 16.44 4.87
C PRO A 506 -29.52 16.92 5.72
N LYS A 507 -30.69 17.08 5.08
CA LYS A 507 -31.93 17.44 5.76
C LYS A 507 -32.50 16.21 6.49
N GLY A 508 -32.39 16.18 7.81
CA GLY A 508 -32.93 15.12 8.67
C GLY A 508 -32.17 14.95 10.00
N GLY A 509 -30.91 15.38 10.05
CA GLY A 509 -30.04 15.27 11.22
C GLY A 509 -28.58 15.10 10.81
N LEU A 510 -27.65 15.19 11.76
CA LEU A 510 -26.24 14.90 11.52
C LEU A 510 -25.97 13.41 11.85
N PRO A 511 -25.56 12.58 10.87
CA PRO A 511 -25.31 11.16 11.08
C PRO A 511 -23.91 10.84 11.65
N PHE A 512 -23.05 11.86 11.81
CA PHE A 512 -21.70 11.77 12.34
C PHE A 512 -21.57 12.63 13.61
N ALA A 513 -20.73 12.19 14.57
CA ALA A 513 -20.54 12.84 15.87
C ALA A 513 -19.29 13.76 15.93
N GLY A 514 -18.44 13.72 14.90
CA GLY A 514 -17.19 14.46 14.79
C GLY A 514 -16.57 14.24 13.41
N ALA A 515 -15.63 15.10 13.02
CA ALA A 515 -15.09 15.16 11.66
C ALA A 515 -13.56 15.22 11.63
N ILE A 516 -12.91 14.48 10.72
CA ILE A 516 -11.44 14.48 10.54
C ILE A 516 -11.08 14.97 9.13
N MET A 517 -10.39 16.10 9.04
CA MET A 517 -10.01 16.76 7.79
C MET A 517 -8.49 16.67 7.58
N GLN A 518 -8.04 15.61 6.90
CA GLN A 518 -6.64 15.42 6.52
C GLN A 518 -6.36 16.14 5.19
N SER A 519 -5.46 17.13 5.20
CA SER A 519 -4.89 17.77 4.00
C SER A 519 -5.90 18.20 2.92
N GLY A 520 -7.02 18.82 3.29
CA GLY A 520 -7.96 19.42 2.35
C GLY A 520 -9.08 20.20 3.03
N GLN A 521 -9.51 21.32 2.42
CA GLN A 521 -10.54 22.22 2.95
C GLN A 521 -11.36 22.83 1.79
N SER A 522 -12.60 22.36 1.57
CA SER A 522 -13.51 22.91 0.55
C SER A 522 -13.85 24.38 0.81
N SER A 523 -13.96 24.74 2.10
CA SER A 523 -14.31 26.09 2.56
C SER A 523 -13.34 27.18 2.13
N ILE A 524 -12.12 26.82 1.70
CA ILE A 524 -11.09 27.75 1.20
C ILE A 524 -10.67 27.44 -0.25
N LEU A 525 -10.90 26.21 -0.74
CA LEU A 525 -10.62 25.85 -2.13
C LEU A 525 -11.51 26.65 -3.10
N VAL A 526 -10.87 27.39 -4.00
CA VAL A 526 -11.56 28.11 -5.08
C VAL A 526 -12.19 27.08 -6.03
N PRO A 527 -13.52 27.12 -6.29
CA PRO A 527 -14.14 26.21 -7.24
C PRO A 527 -13.56 26.37 -8.64
N ASN A 528 -13.13 25.27 -9.27
CA ASN A 528 -12.74 25.32 -10.67
C ASN A 528 -13.99 25.29 -11.57
N ASN A 529 -14.29 26.44 -12.18
CA ASN A 529 -15.41 26.62 -13.12
C ASN A 529 -15.21 25.91 -14.48
N ASP A 530 -14.04 25.30 -14.74
CA ASP A 530 -13.74 24.58 -15.98
C ASP A 530 -14.70 23.41 -16.26
N THR A 531 -15.39 22.85 -15.26
CA THR A 531 -16.25 21.64 -15.40
C THR A 531 -17.24 21.74 -16.58
N ALA A 532 -17.85 22.90 -16.82
CA ALA A 532 -18.75 23.12 -17.96
C ALA A 532 -18.01 23.25 -19.30
N VAL A 533 -16.82 23.85 -19.32
CA VAL A 533 -15.96 24.00 -20.50
C VAL A 533 -15.38 22.64 -20.92
N SER A 534 -14.88 21.89 -19.94
CA SER A 534 -14.45 20.49 -20.07
C SER A 534 -15.56 19.60 -20.60
N TRP A 535 -16.79 19.76 -20.11
CA TRP A 535 -17.95 19.02 -20.60
C TRP A 535 -18.27 19.32 -22.08
N ALA A 536 -18.35 20.60 -22.45
CA ALA A 536 -18.59 21.01 -23.83
C ALA A 536 -17.48 20.51 -24.79
N LYS A 537 -16.22 20.58 -24.35
CA LYS A 537 -15.05 20.08 -25.10
C LYS A 537 -15.08 18.55 -25.23
N LEU A 538 -15.46 17.81 -24.18
CA LEU A 538 -15.63 16.36 -24.20
C LEU A 538 -16.74 15.93 -25.18
N ALA A 539 -17.91 16.57 -25.11
CA ALA A 539 -19.04 16.30 -25.99
C ALA A 539 -18.65 16.50 -27.46
N ALA A 540 -18.04 17.64 -27.79
CA ALA A 540 -17.58 17.94 -29.14
C ALA A 540 -16.54 16.92 -29.65
N LYS A 541 -15.55 16.54 -28.81
CA LYS A 541 -14.51 15.55 -29.16
C LYS A 541 -15.06 14.13 -29.34
N LEU A 542 -16.21 13.81 -28.75
CA LEU A 542 -16.91 12.52 -28.92
C LEU A 542 -17.98 12.53 -30.01
N GLY A 543 -18.21 13.66 -30.68
CA GLY A 543 -19.23 13.82 -31.72
C GLY A 543 -20.66 14.04 -31.19
N CYS A 544 -20.80 14.39 -29.91
CA CYS A 544 -22.11 14.65 -29.30
C CYS A 544 -22.56 16.10 -29.52
N PRO A 545 -23.84 16.33 -29.91
CA PRO A 545 -24.38 17.68 -30.12
C PRO A 545 -24.52 18.44 -28.79
N PRO A 546 -24.36 19.78 -28.76
CA PRO A 546 -24.51 20.57 -27.53
C PRO A 546 -25.91 20.52 -26.90
N ARG A 547 -26.96 20.27 -27.70
CA ARG A 547 -28.31 19.92 -27.22
C ARG A 547 -28.45 18.40 -27.25
N GLY A 548 -28.76 17.78 -26.13
CA GLY A 548 -28.78 16.31 -26.00
C GLY A 548 -27.40 15.68 -25.78
N ALA A 549 -26.43 16.46 -25.30
CA ALA A 549 -25.09 15.95 -24.99
C ALA A 549 -25.12 14.85 -23.93
N VAL A 550 -25.99 14.97 -22.91
CA VAL A 550 -26.19 13.95 -21.86
C VAL A 550 -26.68 12.62 -22.47
N GLU A 551 -27.71 12.64 -23.31
CA GLU A 551 -28.32 11.46 -23.96
C GLU A 551 -27.36 10.79 -24.95
N CYS A 552 -26.50 11.58 -25.59
CA CYS A 552 -25.43 11.08 -26.44
C CYS A 552 -24.30 10.45 -25.62
N LEU A 553 -23.78 11.17 -24.62
CA LEU A 553 -22.68 10.69 -23.76
C LEU A 553 -23.09 9.49 -22.91
N ARG A 554 -24.38 9.30 -22.59
CA ARG A 554 -24.94 8.06 -21.99
C ARG A 554 -24.76 6.82 -22.88
N LYS A 555 -24.59 6.98 -24.21
CA LYS A 555 -24.42 5.87 -25.17
C LYS A 555 -22.96 5.58 -25.53
N VAL A 556 -22.03 6.46 -25.17
CA VAL A 556 -20.59 6.27 -25.42
C VAL A 556 -20.01 5.26 -24.40
N PRO A 557 -19.12 4.32 -24.76
CA PRO A 557 -18.47 3.46 -23.78
C PRO A 557 -17.62 4.26 -22.77
N ALA A 558 -17.74 3.96 -21.46
CA ALA A 558 -17.06 4.71 -20.40
C ALA A 558 -15.54 4.85 -20.60
N ARG A 559 -14.88 3.78 -21.06
CA ARG A 559 -13.45 3.82 -21.42
C ARG A 559 -13.14 4.86 -22.51
N LYS A 560 -13.98 5.03 -23.53
CA LYS A 560 -13.78 6.06 -24.57
C LYS A 560 -13.95 7.47 -23.99
N ILE A 561 -14.83 7.64 -23.00
CA ILE A 561 -14.99 8.90 -22.26
C ILE A 561 -13.70 9.20 -21.46
N LYS A 562 -13.25 8.25 -20.64
CA LYS A 562 -12.00 8.29 -19.86
C LYS A 562 -10.78 8.62 -20.72
N ASP A 563 -10.54 7.82 -21.76
CA ASP A 563 -9.40 7.94 -22.68
C ASP A 563 -9.40 9.27 -23.47
N THR A 564 -10.58 9.88 -23.68
CA THR A 564 -10.70 11.22 -24.27
C THR A 564 -10.43 12.31 -23.24
N ALA A 565 -10.97 12.16 -22.02
CA ALA A 565 -10.80 13.14 -20.94
C ALA A 565 -9.35 13.22 -20.42
N GLU A 566 -8.62 12.10 -20.34
CA GLU A 566 -7.17 12.08 -20.05
C GLU A 566 -6.37 12.76 -21.18
N ARG A 567 -6.62 12.38 -22.44
CA ARG A 567 -5.92 12.92 -23.62
C ARG A 567 -6.09 14.42 -23.79
N GLU A 568 -7.31 14.91 -23.58
CA GLU A 568 -7.69 16.31 -23.76
C GLU A 568 -7.50 17.15 -22.49
N ARG A 569 -7.03 16.54 -21.39
CA ARG A 569 -6.74 17.15 -20.06
C ARG A 569 -7.94 17.91 -19.49
N LEU A 570 -9.07 17.21 -19.37
CA LEU A 570 -10.37 17.81 -19.04
C LEU A 570 -10.66 17.72 -17.54
N THR A 571 -10.64 18.85 -16.84
CA THR A 571 -10.93 18.92 -15.40
C THR A 571 -12.44 18.84 -15.15
N PHE A 572 -12.85 17.95 -14.24
CA PHE A 572 -14.22 17.85 -13.74
C PHE A 572 -14.16 17.92 -12.22
N SER A 573 -14.76 18.97 -11.66
CA SER A 573 -14.74 19.28 -10.23
C SER A 573 -16.15 19.61 -9.75
N PRO A 574 -16.46 19.37 -8.46
CA PRO A 574 -17.71 19.78 -7.86
C PRO A 574 -17.94 21.29 -8.00
N GLN A 575 -19.21 21.70 -7.96
CA GLN A 575 -19.66 23.09 -8.07
C GLN A 575 -20.48 23.47 -6.83
N PRO A 576 -20.38 24.68 -6.27
CA PRO A 576 -21.27 25.09 -5.19
C PRO A 576 -22.71 25.18 -5.68
N ASP A 577 -23.58 24.34 -5.14
CA ASP A 577 -24.95 24.10 -5.63
C ASP A 577 -26.04 24.48 -4.61
N GLY A 578 -25.66 24.75 -3.36
CA GLY A 578 -26.59 24.99 -2.25
C GLY A 578 -27.34 23.74 -1.77
N VAL A 579 -26.96 22.55 -2.24
CA VAL A 579 -27.59 21.27 -1.93
C VAL A 579 -26.58 20.29 -1.36
N THR A 580 -25.44 20.09 -2.02
CA THR A 580 -24.31 19.23 -1.62
C THR A 580 -23.06 20.02 -1.21
N TRP A 581 -22.90 21.26 -1.68
CA TRP A 581 -21.80 22.15 -1.34
C TRP A 581 -22.31 23.60 -1.18
N ALA A 582 -22.05 24.20 -0.02
CA ALA A 582 -22.53 25.53 0.35
C ALA A 582 -21.79 26.66 -0.42
N PRO A 583 -22.48 27.57 -1.12
CA PRO A 583 -21.84 28.66 -1.89
C PRO A 583 -21.01 29.66 -1.08
N LYS A 584 -21.10 29.65 0.26
CA LYS A 584 -20.37 30.54 1.17
C LYS A 584 -19.88 29.81 2.43
N GLU A 585 -19.59 28.51 2.28
CA GLU A 585 -19.24 27.56 3.35
C GLU A 585 -18.41 28.13 4.52
N ARG A 586 -17.33 28.90 4.25
CA ARG A 586 -16.52 29.51 5.31
C ARG A 586 -17.25 30.61 6.09
N LEU A 587 -18.02 31.46 5.43
CA LEU A 587 -18.90 32.43 6.10
C LEU A 587 -20.00 31.70 6.87
N ASP A 588 -20.54 30.61 6.32
CA ASP A 588 -21.56 29.80 6.97
C ASP A 588 -20.99 29.11 8.23
N ARG A 589 -19.73 28.65 8.20
CA ARG A 589 -18.95 28.16 9.36
C ARG A 589 -18.78 29.25 10.42
N ILE A 590 -18.28 30.43 10.05
CA ILE A 590 -18.05 31.58 10.95
C ILE A 590 -19.37 32.02 11.62
N ASN A 591 -20.45 32.14 10.86
CA ASN A 591 -21.75 32.61 11.35
C ASN A 591 -22.50 31.56 12.19
N SER A 592 -22.06 30.30 12.20
CA SER A 592 -22.74 29.18 12.90
C SER A 592 -22.85 29.36 14.41
N ALA A 593 -22.03 30.22 15.01
CA ALA A 593 -22.10 30.55 16.44
C ALA A 593 -23.46 31.16 16.87
N GLN A 594 -24.21 31.78 15.94
CA GLN A 594 -25.53 32.35 16.21
C GLN A 594 -26.63 31.41 15.66
N PRO A 595 -27.54 30.89 16.51
CA PRO A 595 -28.63 30.01 16.07
C PRO A 595 -29.50 30.65 14.99
N GLY A 596 -29.71 29.92 13.89
CA GLY A 596 -30.54 30.36 12.76
C GLY A 596 -29.79 31.14 11.66
N ASN A 597 -28.57 31.63 11.90
CA ASN A 597 -27.81 32.38 10.88
C ASN A 597 -27.13 31.48 9.82
N SER A 598 -27.09 30.17 10.03
CA SER A 598 -26.35 29.23 9.18
C SER A 598 -26.89 27.80 9.35
N SER A 599 -26.77 26.99 8.30
CA SER A 599 -27.03 25.53 8.32
C SER A 599 -25.79 24.68 8.62
N PHE A 600 -24.65 25.30 8.91
CA PHE A 600 -23.36 24.62 9.09
C PHE A 600 -23.37 23.62 10.27
N ALA A 601 -22.81 22.43 10.06
CA ALA A 601 -22.79 21.34 11.05
C ALA A 601 -21.75 21.57 12.16
N ARG A 602 -22.22 21.91 13.36
CA ARG A 602 -21.36 22.20 14.52
C ARG A 602 -20.97 20.93 15.30
N VAL A 603 -20.23 20.03 14.66
CA VAL A 603 -19.58 18.87 15.33
C VAL A 603 -18.11 19.19 15.65
N PRO A 604 -17.51 18.54 16.67
CA PRO A 604 -16.07 18.64 16.92
C PRO A 604 -15.21 18.25 15.71
N ILE A 605 -14.07 18.92 15.51
CA ILE A 605 -13.18 18.69 14.36
C ILE A 605 -11.71 18.41 14.76
N LEU A 606 -11.10 17.47 14.04
CA LEU A 606 -9.65 17.28 13.97
C LEU A 606 -9.18 17.64 12.55
N ILE A 607 -8.23 18.56 12.41
CA ILE A 607 -7.75 19.04 11.11
C ILE A 607 -6.23 19.06 11.05
N GLY A 608 -5.63 18.85 9.88
CA GLY A 608 -4.18 18.96 9.76
C GLY A 608 -3.63 18.93 8.35
N SER A 609 -2.31 19.02 8.28
CA SER A 609 -1.52 18.96 7.04
C SER A 609 -0.24 18.13 7.28
N THR A 610 0.46 17.79 6.20
CA THR A 610 1.89 17.43 6.28
C THR A 610 2.76 18.70 6.24
N THR A 611 4.09 18.59 6.33
CA THR A 611 5.01 19.75 6.21
C THR A 611 5.44 20.07 4.78
N ASP A 612 5.50 19.08 3.87
CA ASP A 612 5.90 19.27 2.46
C ASP A 612 4.74 19.05 1.47
N GLU A 613 3.53 19.48 1.83
CA GLU A 613 2.29 19.30 1.06
C GLU A 613 2.45 19.51 -0.46
N GLY A 614 3.06 20.64 -0.86
CA GLY A 614 3.21 21.00 -2.26
C GLY A 614 4.24 20.17 -3.04
N ARG A 615 5.06 19.34 -2.38
CA ARG A 615 6.13 18.55 -3.02
C ARG A 615 5.59 17.60 -4.09
N THR A 616 4.42 17.00 -3.87
CA THR A 616 3.78 16.09 -4.83
C THR A 616 3.19 16.81 -6.04
N PHE A 617 2.66 18.02 -5.86
CA PHE A 617 1.91 18.74 -6.90
C PHE A 617 2.81 19.54 -7.84
N MET A 618 3.89 20.12 -7.33
CA MET A 618 4.75 21.04 -8.09
C MET A 618 6.07 20.38 -8.55
N VAL A 619 6.10 19.07 -8.77
CA VAL A 619 7.33 18.33 -9.16
C VAL A 619 7.91 18.86 -10.47
N GLY A 620 9.18 19.26 -10.43
CA GLY A 620 9.90 19.84 -11.58
C GLY A 620 9.49 21.26 -11.96
N GLN A 621 8.54 21.88 -11.25
CA GLN A 621 8.17 23.27 -11.47
C GLN A 621 9.17 24.23 -10.81
N ASN A 622 9.67 25.20 -11.57
CA ASN A 622 10.59 26.24 -11.09
C ASN A 622 10.03 27.66 -11.26
N ASP A 623 8.93 27.84 -11.99
CA ASP A 623 8.25 29.12 -12.20
C ASP A 623 7.26 29.41 -11.07
N THR A 624 7.57 30.39 -10.22
CA THR A 624 6.70 30.83 -9.12
C THR A 624 5.46 31.57 -9.60
N ALA A 625 5.42 32.08 -10.84
CA ALA A 625 4.23 32.68 -11.42
C ALA A 625 3.12 31.65 -11.69
N LYS A 626 3.44 30.34 -11.75
CA LYS A 626 2.42 29.27 -11.77
C LYS A 626 1.58 29.20 -10.49
N VAL A 627 2.12 29.68 -9.37
CA VAL A 627 1.47 29.65 -8.06
C VAL A 627 0.99 31.04 -7.67
N LEU A 628 1.77 32.08 -7.95
CA LEU A 628 1.47 33.47 -7.53
C LEU A 628 0.92 34.36 -8.66
N GLY A 629 0.70 33.85 -9.87
CA GLY A 629 0.27 34.66 -11.03
C GLY A 629 -1.11 35.31 -10.91
N PHE A 630 -1.96 34.83 -10.00
CA PHE A 630 -3.25 35.45 -9.66
C PHE A 630 -3.17 36.43 -8.47
N VAL A 631 -2.03 36.48 -7.78
CA VAL A 631 -1.81 37.29 -6.57
C VAL A 631 -1.31 38.68 -6.98
N PRO A 632 -1.81 39.79 -6.39
CA PRO A 632 -1.32 41.13 -6.73
C PRO A 632 0.20 41.25 -6.55
N LYS A 633 0.90 41.80 -7.56
CA LYS A 633 2.37 41.79 -7.68
C LYS A 633 3.12 42.14 -6.38
N LYS A 634 2.73 43.21 -5.69
CA LYS A 634 3.33 43.64 -4.41
C LYS A 634 3.23 42.58 -3.29
N MET A 635 2.14 41.83 -3.26
CA MET A 635 1.90 40.74 -2.30
C MET A 635 2.65 39.47 -2.72
N ALA A 636 2.74 39.18 -4.03
CA ALA A 636 3.59 38.11 -4.53
C ALA A 636 5.08 38.36 -4.22
N GLU A 637 5.57 39.60 -4.35
CA GLU A 637 6.92 40.02 -3.94
C GLU A 637 7.16 39.82 -2.43
N GLN A 638 6.18 40.19 -1.58
CA GLN A 638 6.23 39.95 -0.14
C GLN A 638 6.24 38.45 0.23
N ILE A 639 5.46 37.63 -0.49
CA ILE A 639 5.50 36.18 -0.32
C ILE A 639 6.87 35.64 -0.71
N LEU A 640 7.39 35.94 -1.90
CA LEU A 640 8.70 35.45 -2.36
C LEU A 640 9.84 35.79 -1.38
N ALA A 641 9.81 36.98 -0.77
CA ALA A 641 10.78 37.39 0.26
C ALA A 641 10.77 36.52 1.52
N ALA A 642 9.66 35.83 1.84
CA ALA A 642 9.52 34.92 2.97
C ALA A 642 9.98 33.47 2.68
N TYR A 643 10.26 33.14 1.41
CA TYR A 643 10.76 31.83 0.95
C TYR A 643 12.11 31.97 0.23
N PRO A 644 13.16 32.59 0.83
CA PRO A 644 14.44 32.75 0.15
C PRO A 644 15.12 31.40 -0.09
N ILE A 645 15.60 31.18 -1.31
CA ILE A 645 16.39 30.01 -1.68
C ILE A 645 17.72 30.05 -0.90
N GLY A 646 18.09 28.92 -0.29
CA GLY A 646 19.17 28.80 0.68
C GLY A 646 18.71 28.74 2.14
N SER A 647 17.42 29.00 2.43
CA SER A 647 16.86 28.82 3.77
C SER A 647 16.62 27.34 4.11
N PRO A 648 16.50 26.95 5.40
CA PRO A 648 16.19 25.58 5.80
C PRO A 648 14.92 25.05 5.11
N GLY A 649 15.03 23.88 4.47
CA GLY A 649 13.97 23.29 3.64
C GLY A 649 13.93 23.77 2.18
N ILE A 650 14.47 24.95 1.86
CA ILE A 650 14.34 25.59 0.54
C ILE A 650 15.71 25.71 -0.13
N ARG A 651 16.15 24.66 -0.84
CA ARG A 651 17.50 24.60 -1.45
C ARG A 651 17.52 24.95 -2.94
N THR A 652 16.39 24.78 -3.62
CA THR A 652 16.22 24.94 -5.07
C THR A 652 15.00 25.80 -5.40
N PRO A 653 14.87 26.31 -6.65
CA PRO A 653 13.63 26.95 -7.10
C PRO A 653 12.42 26.02 -6.98
N ASN A 654 12.59 24.71 -7.19
CA ASN A 654 11.52 23.75 -6.98
C ASN A 654 11.05 23.70 -5.53
N ASP A 655 11.99 23.67 -4.57
CA ASP A 655 11.64 23.69 -3.14
C ASP A 655 10.87 24.97 -2.76
N GLN A 656 11.24 26.11 -3.36
CA GLN A 656 10.54 27.39 -3.17
C GLN A 656 9.09 27.31 -3.69
N VAL A 657 8.89 26.83 -4.92
CA VAL A 657 7.55 26.65 -5.51
C VAL A 657 6.71 25.66 -4.71
N THR A 658 7.28 24.52 -4.31
CA THR A 658 6.57 23.50 -3.53
C THR A 658 6.19 24.00 -2.13
N ALA A 659 7.06 24.76 -1.47
CA ALA A 659 6.77 25.32 -0.14
C ALA A 659 5.67 26.40 -0.21
N ILE A 660 5.75 27.33 -1.16
CA ILE A 660 4.71 28.36 -1.36
C ILE A 660 3.36 27.70 -1.68
N TYR A 661 3.34 26.71 -2.57
CA TYR A 661 2.10 26.01 -2.93
C TYR A 661 1.52 25.20 -1.76
N GLY A 662 2.36 24.53 -0.96
CA GLY A 662 1.93 23.77 0.21
C GLY A 662 1.33 24.64 1.30
N ASP A 663 1.99 25.74 1.64
CA ASP A 663 1.49 26.72 2.61
C ASP A 663 0.18 27.38 2.13
N MET A 664 0.14 27.83 0.87
CA MET A 664 -1.03 28.50 0.29
C MET A 664 -2.26 27.59 0.14
N SER A 665 -2.06 26.31 -0.21
CA SER A 665 -3.15 25.41 -0.64
C SER A 665 -3.61 24.40 0.43
N PHE A 666 -2.80 24.16 1.47
CA PHE A 666 -3.10 23.15 2.50
C PHE A 666 -2.79 23.62 3.92
N HIS A 667 -1.53 23.97 4.23
CA HIS A 667 -1.12 24.17 5.63
C HIS A 667 -1.76 25.42 6.28
N CYS A 668 -1.80 26.54 5.55
CA CYS A 668 -2.44 27.77 6.03
C CYS A 668 -3.96 27.79 5.87
N PRO A 669 -4.57 27.19 4.83
CA PRO A 669 -6.00 26.87 4.83
C PRO A 669 -6.44 26.03 6.05
N ALA A 670 -5.70 24.97 6.40
CA ALA A 670 -5.95 24.18 7.61
C ALA A 670 -5.87 25.01 8.90
N LYS A 671 -4.95 25.98 8.98
CA LYS A 671 -4.89 26.96 10.08
C LYS A 671 -6.17 27.80 10.15
N VAL A 672 -6.57 28.41 9.05
CA VAL A 672 -7.71 29.34 9.00
C VAL A 672 -9.01 28.63 9.32
N VAL A 673 -9.24 27.42 8.80
CA VAL A 673 -10.43 26.61 9.16
C VAL A 673 -10.43 26.25 10.64
N ALA A 674 -9.27 25.93 11.24
CA ALA A 674 -9.19 25.66 12.69
C ALA A 674 -9.53 26.92 13.52
N GLU A 675 -8.96 28.08 13.16
CA GLU A 675 -9.21 29.35 13.86
C GLU A 675 -10.67 29.80 13.74
N ASP A 676 -11.25 29.75 12.53
CA ASP A 676 -12.65 30.13 12.31
C ASP A 676 -13.63 29.19 13.04
N SER A 677 -13.28 27.90 13.17
CA SER A 677 -14.08 26.90 13.91
C SER A 677 -14.01 27.11 15.42
N ALA A 678 -12.81 27.31 15.97
CA ALA A 678 -12.62 27.61 17.38
C ALA A 678 -13.29 28.94 17.76
N ALA A 679 -13.18 29.97 16.91
CA ALA A 679 -13.89 31.24 17.08
C ALA A 679 -15.42 31.09 17.00
N ALA A 680 -15.92 30.17 16.17
CA ALA A 680 -17.34 29.78 16.13
C ALA A 680 -17.77 28.87 17.31
N GLY A 681 -16.89 28.61 18.30
CA GLY A 681 -17.18 27.80 19.48
C GLY A 681 -17.33 26.30 19.19
N ILE A 682 -16.70 25.81 18.13
CA ILE A 682 -16.66 24.39 17.76
C ILE A 682 -15.38 23.76 18.38
N PRO A 683 -15.46 22.66 19.15
CA PRO A 683 -14.28 21.99 19.68
C PRO A 683 -13.35 21.55 18.55
N THR A 684 -12.11 22.02 18.59
CA THR A 684 -11.19 21.98 17.45
C THR A 684 -9.79 21.59 17.91
N TRP A 685 -9.18 20.62 17.23
CA TRP A 685 -7.77 20.25 17.39
C TRP A 685 -7.06 20.29 16.04
N ARG A 686 -5.80 20.75 16.03
CA ARG A 686 -4.99 20.82 14.82
C ARG A 686 -3.70 20.02 14.95
N TYR A 687 -3.35 19.28 13.89
CA TYR A 687 -2.11 18.52 13.80
C TYR A 687 -1.24 18.92 12.60
N VAL A 688 0.05 18.61 12.67
CA VAL A 688 1.01 18.67 11.56
C VAL A 688 1.82 17.37 11.52
N TYR A 689 1.89 16.72 10.36
CA TYR A 689 2.70 15.52 10.16
C TYR A 689 4.06 15.86 9.54
N ASN A 690 5.15 15.42 10.19
CA ASN A 690 6.53 15.81 9.87
C ASN A 690 7.50 14.61 9.95
N ALA A 691 7.10 13.44 9.43
CA ALA A 691 7.96 12.25 9.34
C ALA A 691 8.17 11.72 7.90
N SER A 692 9.31 11.07 7.69
CA SER A 692 9.76 10.50 6.41
C SER A 692 10.63 9.26 6.67
N PHE A 693 10.03 8.07 6.63
CA PHE A 693 10.74 6.81 6.89
C PHE A 693 11.38 6.21 5.62
N PRO A 694 12.57 5.58 5.70
CA PRO A 694 13.33 5.11 4.53
C PRO A 694 12.58 4.16 3.58
N ASN A 695 11.70 3.32 4.12
CA ASN A 695 10.87 2.32 3.42
C ASN A 695 9.61 2.88 2.76
N ALA A 696 9.13 4.07 3.17
CA ALA A 696 7.84 4.64 2.75
C ALA A 696 7.97 5.97 1.98
N ARG A 697 9.19 6.53 1.89
CA ARG A 697 9.43 7.83 1.26
C ARG A 697 9.66 7.70 -0.25
N PHE A 698 8.79 8.31 -1.06
CA PHE A 698 9.08 8.56 -2.48
C PHE A 698 10.05 9.74 -2.64
N PHE A 699 9.83 10.82 -1.87
CA PHE A 699 10.73 11.97 -1.78
C PHE A 699 11.60 11.86 -0.52
N PRO A 700 12.94 11.68 -0.62
CA PRO A 700 13.78 11.42 0.54
C PRO A 700 13.84 12.59 1.54
N GLY A 701 13.49 12.32 2.81
CA GLY A 701 13.54 13.31 3.88
C GLY A 701 12.35 14.27 3.90
N SER A 702 11.25 13.92 3.23
CA SER A 702 10.13 14.82 2.98
C SER A 702 8.80 14.21 3.42
N ALA A 703 8.02 14.94 4.21
CA ALA A 703 6.67 14.55 4.63
C ALA A 703 5.66 15.14 3.63
N TYR A 704 5.59 14.54 2.44
CA TYR A 704 4.76 15.01 1.34
C TYR A 704 3.28 14.63 1.52
N HIS A 705 2.38 15.28 0.77
CA HIS A 705 0.93 15.07 0.82
C HIS A 705 0.53 13.59 0.86
N SER A 706 -0.39 13.23 1.77
CA SER A 706 -0.91 11.87 2.01
C SER A 706 0.04 10.85 2.67
N THR A 707 1.29 11.21 3.02
CA THR A 707 2.23 10.27 3.69
C THR A 707 1.75 9.77 5.05
N GLU A 708 0.92 10.56 5.73
CA GLU A 708 0.40 10.27 7.05
C GLU A 708 -0.74 9.23 7.04
N ILE A 709 -1.42 9.05 5.90
CA ILE A 709 -2.53 8.08 5.75
C ILE A 709 -2.04 6.64 6.02
N ALA A 710 -0.88 6.26 5.49
CA ALA A 710 -0.29 4.94 5.72
C ALA A 710 0.06 4.70 7.21
N MET A 711 0.31 5.77 7.96
CA MET A 711 0.58 5.72 9.40
C MET A 711 -0.71 5.60 10.21
N VAL A 712 -1.79 6.26 9.79
CA VAL A 712 -3.14 6.17 10.38
C VAL A 712 -3.75 4.77 10.15
N PHE A 713 -3.66 4.20 8.95
CA PHE A 713 -4.17 2.84 8.71
C PHE A 713 -3.22 1.74 9.21
N GLY A 714 -1.92 2.03 9.32
CA GLY A 714 -0.89 1.03 9.65
C GLY A 714 -0.47 0.16 8.46
N THR A 715 -0.75 0.63 7.24
CA THR A 715 -0.57 -0.01 5.93
C THR A 715 0.77 0.32 5.27
N TYR A 716 1.66 1.03 5.98
CA TYR A 716 3.04 1.30 5.53
C TYR A 716 3.82 -0.01 5.25
N PRO A 717 4.81 0.00 4.32
CA PRO A 717 5.61 -1.18 3.97
C PRO A 717 6.30 -1.79 5.19
N ARG A 718 6.11 -3.09 5.42
CA ARG A 718 6.67 -3.80 6.58
C ARG A 718 8.14 -4.18 6.41
N GLU A 719 8.58 -4.38 5.18
CA GLU A 719 10.01 -4.50 4.87
C GLU A 719 10.70 -3.15 5.11
N GLY A 720 11.86 -3.19 5.79
CA GLY A 720 12.62 -1.98 6.15
C GLY A 720 11.94 -1.06 7.18
N ALA A 721 10.84 -1.49 7.81
CA ALA A 721 10.16 -0.69 8.83
C ALA A 721 11.02 -0.52 10.10
N THR A 722 10.98 0.67 10.70
CA THR A 722 11.76 0.98 11.91
C THR A 722 10.89 0.96 13.16
N GLY A 723 11.48 0.64 14.32
CA GLY A 723 10.79 0.74 15.61
C GLY A 723 10.14 2.12 15.85
N PRO A 724 10.81 3.23 15.53
CA PRO A 724 10.20 4.56 15.52
C PRO A 724 8.98 4.70 14.60
N GLN A 725 9.02 4.16 13.38
CA GLN A 725 7.87 4.18 12.47
C GLN A 725 6.66 3.47 13.09
N GLU A 726 6.86 2.29 13.67
CA GLU A 726 5.78 1.57 14.32
C GLU A 726 5.20 2.33 15.53
N ALA A 727 6.08 2.94 16.34
CA ALA A 727 5.68 3.69 17.52
C ALA A 727 4.85 4.93 17.14
N LEU A 728 5.29 5.69 16.13
CA LEU A 728 4.53 6.84 15.62
C LEU A 728 3.20 6.41 15.00
N SER A 729 3.20 5.30 14.24
CA SER A 729 1.99 4.77 13.61
C SER A 729 0.98 4.27 14.64
N ARG A 730 1.43 3.63 15.74
CA ARG A 730 0.57 3.30 16.90
C ARG A 730 0.03 4.56 17.56
N ALA A 731 0.86 5.59 17.79
CA ALA A 731 0.44 6.84 18.40
C ALA A 731 -0.62 7.59 17.57
N MET A 732 -0.46 7.62 16.24
CA MET A 732 -1.46 8.20 15.33
C MET A 732 -2.77 7.38 15.32
N ARG A 733 -2.70 6.03 15.27
CA ARG A 733 -3.89 5.17 15.39
C ARG A 733 -4.68 5.45 16.67
N THR A 734 -3.98 5.54 17.81
CA THR A 734 -4.63 5.86 19.09
C THR A 734 -5.25 7.26 19.06
N ALA A 735 -4.55 8.27 18.54
CA ALA A 735 -5.09 9.62 18.45
C ALA A 735 -6.36 9.73 17.59
N TRP A 736 -6.40 9.08 16.42
CA TRP A 736 -7.59 9.05 15.55
C TRP A 736 -8.74 8.25 16.17
N ALA A 737 -8.44 7.11 16.80
CA ALA A 737 -9.46 6.28 17.43
C ALA A 737 -10.03 6.90 18.72
N ASP A 738 -9.22 7.60 19.52
CA ASP A 738 -9.68 8.34 20.69
C ASP A 738 -10.61 9.48 20.30
N PHE A 739 -10.28 10.23 19.23
CA PHE A 739 -11.18 11.23 18.66
C PHE A 739 -12.50 10.60 18.18
N ALA A 740 -12.46 9.43 17.52
CA ALA A 740 -13.68 8.75 17.08
C ALA A 740 -14.54 8.19 18.23
N LYS A 741 -13.92 7.78 19.34
CA LYS A 741 -14.61 7.30 20.56
C LYS A 741 -15.24 8.42 21.36
N ASP A 742 -14.58 9.57 21.45
CA ASP A 742 -15.11 10.76 22.12
C ASP A 742 -14.62 12.05 21.43
N PRO A 743 -15.35 12.53 20.39
CA PRO A 743 -15.00 13.75 19.69
C PRO A 743 -14.98 15.00 20.58
N SER A 744 -15.62 14.98 21.77
CA SER A 744 -15.59 16.10 22.71
C SER A 744 -14.28 16.20 23.49
N LYS A 745 -13.58 15.08 23.67
CA LYS A 745 -12.27 15.01 24.34
C LYS A 745 -11.08 15.11 23.38
N GLY A 746 -11.31 14.93 22.09
CA GLY A 746 -10.29 15.09 21.07
C GLY A 746 -9.29 13.91 20.97
N PRO A 747 -8.31 14.01 20.05
CA PRO A 747 -7.22 13.02 19.97
C PRO A 747 -6.50 12.86 21.32
N GLY A 748 -6.25 11.61 21.73
CA GLY A 748 -5.63 11.31 23.01
C GLY A 748 -6.55 11.47 24.24
N GLY A 749 -7.87 11.55 24.04
CA GLY A 749 -8.86 11.39 25.12
C GLY A 749 -8.80 12.47 26.20
N GLY A 750 -8.62 13.73 25.82
CA GLY A 750 -8.58 14.88 26.72
C GLY A 750 -7.21 15.15 27.35
N LYS A 751 -6.16 14.42 26.92
CA LYS A 751 -4.77 14.65 27.33
C LYS A 751 -3.98 15.52 26.35
N GLN A 752 -4.46 15.68 25.11
CA GLN A 752 -3.91 16.69 24.20
C GLN A 752 -4.50 18.07 24.52
N PRO A 753 -3.73 19.15 24.30
CA PRO A 753 -4.17 20.50 24.64
C PRO A 753 -5.27 20.98 23.70
N GLN A 754 -5.98 22.01 24.15
CA GLN A 754 -7.05 22.66 23.40
C GLN A 754 -6.47 23.72 22.45
N ALA A 755 -7.25 24.13 21.46
CA ALA A 755 -6.91 25.26 20.60
C ALA A 755 -6.54 26.50 21.45
N PRO A 756 -5.47 27.25 21.11
CA PRO A 756 -4.83 27.26 19.79
C PRO A 756 -3.64 26.30 19.61
N ASP A 757 -3.28 25.47 20.58
CA ASP A 757 -2.09 24.60 20.47
C ASP A 757 -2.21 23.54 19.34
N VAL A 758 -1.05 23.16 18.77
CA VAL A 758 -0.92 22.27 17.61
C VAL A 758 -0.08 21.05 17.95
N VAL A 759 -0.49 19.85 17.53
CA VAL A 759 0.27 18.61 17.77
C VAL A 759 1.06 18.19 16.54
N VAL A 760 2.38 18.11 16.69
CA VAL A 760 3.29 17.63 15.65
C VAL A 760 3.50 16.12 15.81
N PHE A 761 3.21 15.36 14.75
CA PHE A 761 3.45 13.92 14.64
C PHE A 761 4.68 13.67 13.76
N GLY A 762 5.74 13.16 14.38
CA GLY A 762 7.00 12.84 13.73
C GLY A 762 8.00 14.00 13.69
N ASN A 763 9.28 13.65 13.59
CA ASN A 763 10.34 14.61 13.31
C ASN A 763 11.46 13.89 12.52
N GLY A 764 11.40 13.97 11.18
CA GLY A 764 12.28 13.19 10.32
C GLY A 764 11.98 11.69 10.39
N ASP A 765 12.91 10.89 10.90
CA ASP A 765 12.73 9.46 11.18
C ASP A 765 12.47 9.14 12.67
N ALA A 766 12.33 10.18 13.52
CA ALA A 766 12.01 10.01 14.94
C ALA A 766 10.50 9.88 15.20
N ALA A 767 10.15 9.03 16.18
CA ALA A 767 8.78 8.81 16.68
C ALA A 767 8.28 9.92 17.62
N GLU A 768 8.66 11.16 17.33
CA GLU A 768 8.38 12.31 18.17
C GLU A 768 6.90 12.68 18.10
N VAL A 769 6.25 12.88 19.25
CA VAL A 769 4.92 13.51 19.31
C VAL A 769 5.01 14.64 20.32
N LYS A 770 4.79 15.88 19.87
CA LYS A 770 4.92 17.07 20.71
C LYS A 770 3.79 18.05 20.43
N THR A 771 3.32 18.71 21.49
CA THR A 771 2.62 19.98 21.37
C THR A 771 3.62 21.08 21.01
N VAL A 772 3.23 21.95 20.08
CA VAL A 772 3.87 23.24 19.81
C VAL A 772 2.79 24.33 19.74
N LYS A 773 3.17 25.58 20.00
CA LYS A 773 2.30 26.72 19.73
C LYS A 773 2.22 27.01 18.22
N PRO A 774 1.14 27.64 17.72
CA PRO A 774 1.01 28.07 16.32
C PRO A 774 2.25 28.76 15.75
N GLU A 775 2.88 29.66 16.49
CA GLU A 775 3.99 30.49 15.98
C GLU A 775 5.26 29.68 15.67
N VAL A 776 5.32 28.39 16.07
CA VAL A 776 6.40 27.48 15.69
C VAL A 776 6.28 27.02 14.23
N VAL A 777 5.04 26.73 13.79
CA VAL A 777 4.72 26.16 12.47
C VAL A 777 4.15 27.20 11.49
N ASP A 778 3.20 28.02 11.93
CA ASP A 778 2.37 28.90 11.09
C ASP A 778 3.05 30.21 10.65
N LYS A 779 4.37 30.30 10.76
CA LYS A 779 5.16 31.56 10.66
C LYS A 779 4.89 32.37 9.40
N ARG A 780 4.49 31.72 8.30
CA ARG A 780 4.19 32.35 7.01
C ARG A 780 2.70 32.56 6.74
N CYS A 781 1.80 31.95 7.51
CA CYS A 781 0.37 31.94 7.22
C CYS A 781 -0.32 33.32 7.32
N ALA A 782 0.27 34.26 8.04
CA ALA A 782 -0.17 35.66 8.04
C ALA A 782 -0.10 36.31 6.64
N LEU A 783 0.78 35.84 5.75
CA LEU A 783 0.93 36.35 4.38
C LEU A 783 -0.22 35.90 3.46
N PHE A 784 -0.77 34.70 3.69
CA PHE A 784 -1.84 34.11 2.86
C PHE A 784 -3.23 34.45 3.37
N LYS A 785 -3.41 34.78 4.66
CA LYS A 785 -4.73 35.12 5.21
C LYS A 785 -5.48 36.21 4.42
N PRO A 786 -4.86 37.32 3.96
CA PRO A 786 -5.54 38.31 3.12
C PRO A 786 -6.05 37.74 1.79
N ILE A 787 -5.31 36.81 1.18
CA ILE A 787 -5.72 36.11 -0.05
C ILE A 787 -6.91 35.20 0.24
N ILE A 788 -6.82 34.39 1.30
CA ILE A 788 -7.87 33.47 1.74
C ILE A 788 -9.17 34.24 2.08
N ASP A 789 -9.06 35.34 2.84
CA ASP A 789 -10.19 36.20 3.18
C ASP A 789 -10.83 36.82 1.91
N GLN A 790 -10.03 37.30 0.96
CA GLN A 790 -10.54 37.82 -0.32
C GLN A 790 -11.24 36.73 -1.16
N LEU A 791 -10.63 35.54 -1.31
CA LEU A 791 -11.18 34.44 -2.11
C LEU A 791 -12.49 33.89 -1.55
N THR A 792 -12.66 33.92 -0.23
CA THR A 792 -13.84 33.39 0.47
C THR A 792 -14.89 34.47 0.83
N GLY A 793 -14.66 35.72 0.41
CA GLY A 793 -15.58 36.84 0.64
C GLY A 793 -15.66 37.34 2.09
N VAL A 794 -14.71 36.95 2.94
CA VAL A 794 -14.60 37.43 4.33
C VAL A 794 -14.00 38.84 4.30
N LYS A 795 -14.71 39.83 4.84
CA LYS A 795 -14.16 41.19 4.97
C LYS A 795 -13.06 41.18 6.04
N PRO A 796 -11.90 41.84 5.80
CA PRO A 796 -10.89 41.98 6.84
C PRO A 796 -11.46 42.76 8.03
N GLY A 797 -11.34 42.18 9.22
CA GLY A 797 -11.66 42.88 10.47
C GLY A 797 -10.66 44.02 10.74
N PRO A 798 -10.99 44.96 11.64
CA PRO A 798 -10.04 46.00 12.05
C PRO A 798 -8.79 45.36 12.65
N SER A 799 -7.61 45.72 12.13
CA SER A 799 -6.33 45.17 12.56
C SER A 799 -6.04 45.56 14.01
N ARG A 800 -6.12 44.58 14.91
CA ARG A 800 -5.52 44.70 16.24
C ARG A 800 -4.00 44.60 16.07
N HIS A 801 -3.35 45.75 16.15
CA HIS A 801 -1.90 45.88 16.30
C HIS A 801 -1.46 45.52 17.73
#